data_AF-A0A3S4N8U0-F1
#
_entry.id   AF-A0A3S4N8U0-F1
#
_cell.length_a   1.000
_cell.length_b   1.000
_cell.length_c   1.000
_cell.angle_alpha   90.00
_cell.angle_beta   90.00
_cell.angle_gamma   90.00
#
_symmetry.space_group_name_H-M   'P 1'
#
loop_
_entity.id
_entity.type
_entity.pdbx_description
1 polymer ?
#
loop_
_entity_poly.entity_id
_entity_poly.type
_entity_poly.pdbx_seq_one_letter_code
_entity_poly.pdbx_strand_id
1 'polypeptide(L)'
;MAFCSQTSTQSLNNFLLFLAFLFIFFLLTPSTESLSFRITSFDPNATNIIYEGDAVPFNGEIRMNRVDYITRVGRATHSEHVHIWDPDNGNLTDFTTNFSFIIDTLNRSVGTYGNGLVFFLAPVDSEIPSKSVGGFLGLFNTTFLLSPSKNKILGVEFDSNSNPAWDPPGEHVGFIINSLSSAEYVSWNASMHSLDVANAQVSYKSSTKKLNLILTYNVSPSRYNVSLDVDLRTILPEWVKIGFSSATGSNIELHHVLSWEFSSTLEGKEIIDANTSIHKPRNIKLILGLAVPLGVVVAAVAALAWVILKRGKKKEEEEGINITSINGTFDRGWPKKFSHGELVLATTNFSDEKKLGEGGFGGVYKGYLNDLDLMVAVKKISRGSKQGKREYVTEVKIISRLRHRNLVQLIGWCHDKGEFLLVYEFMPNRSLDTHLFGKKNILAWPIRYKIAVGLASALLYLHEEWEQCVIHRDIKPGNVMLDSGFNAKLGDFGLARLMDHELSPRTTVLAGTFGYLAPEYISSGRASKESDVYSFGVVALEIASGRKSVAPSEEDSRMKLVDWVWNLYGNGRLLDAADERLGVEFDAKQMECLMIVGLWCAHPDHNLRPSIRQVILVLHFEAAMPNLPSNMPVASYTGSSSPPHSSQPSITTSSIALGR
;
A
#
# COMPACT_ATOMS: atom_id res chain seq x y z
N MET A 1 -28.89 -56.48 -3.85
CA MET A 1 -29.50 -55.15 -3.67
C MET A 1 -28.43 -54.09 -3.36
N ALA A 2 -27.50 -53.83 -4.29
CA ALA A 2 -26.39 -52.89 -4.06
C ALA A 2 -26.07 -52.06 -5.30
N PHE A 3 -27.09 -51.68 -6.08
CA PHE A 3 -26.93 -50.83 -7.27
C PHE A 3 -27.96 -49.70 -7.37
N CYS A 4 -28.75 -49.47 -6.31
CA CYS A 4 -29.85 -48.48 -6.35
C CYS A 4 -29.68 -47.31 -5.37
N SER A 5 -28.48 -47.11 -4.77
CA SER A 5 -28.27 -46.02 -3.79
C SER A 5 -27.36 -44.89 -4.26
N GLN A 6 -26.63 -45.02 -5.38
CA GLN A 6 -25.70 -43.98 -5.84
C GLN A 6 -26.36 -42.88 -6.69
N THR A 7 -27.48 -43.18 -7.37
CA THR A 7 -28.20 -42.21 -8.22
C THR A 7 -29.06 -41.23 -7.40
N SER A 8 -29.55 -41.64 -6.23
CA SER A 8 -30.39 -40.79 -5.36
C SER A 8 -29.57 -39.72 -4.63
N THR A 9 -28.34 -40.04 -4.20
CA THR A 9 -27.44 -39.08 -3.53
C THR A 9 -26.94 -37.97 -4.45
N GLN A 10 -26.74 -38.29 -5.74
CA GLN A 10 -26.29 -37.31 -6.74
C GLN A 10 -27.42 -36.35 -7.13
N SER A 11 -28.66 -36.87 -7.26
CA SER A 11 -29.86 -36.06 -7.47
C SER A 11 -30.13 -35.12 -6.29
N LEU A 12 -29.97 -35.61 -5.05
CA LEU A 12 -30.17 -34.80 -3.85
C LEU A 12 -29.08 -33.71 -3.71
N ASN A 13 -27.82 -34.03 -4.01
CA ASN A 13 -26.74 -33.04 -4.01
C ASN A 13 -26.93 -31.97 -5.09
N ASN A 14 -27.37 -32.35 -6.29
CA ASN A 14 -27.65 -31.38 -7.35
C ASN A 14 -28.85 -30.48 -7.01
N PHE A 15 -29.87 -31.03 -6.35
CA PHE A 15 -31.01 -30.26 -5.86
C PHE A 15 -30.62 -29.29 -4.73
N LEU A 16 -29.74 -29.72 -3.81
CA LEU A 16 -29.19 -28.88 -2.76
C LEU A 16 -28.25 -27.80 -3.30
N LEU A 17 -27.45 -28.10 -4.32
CA LEU A 17 -26.62 -27.13 -5.04
C LEU A 17 -27.48 -26.11 -5.78
N PHE A 18 -28.58 -26.53 -6.40
CA PHE A 18 -29.53 -25.64 -7.06
C PHE A 18 -30.24 -24.72 -6.06
N LEU A 19 -30.67 -25.25 -4.91
CA LEU A 19 -31.24 -24.45 -3.83
C LEU A 19 -30.21 -23.50 -3.20
N ALA A 20 -28.97 -23.92 -3.03
CA ALA A 20 -27.88 -23.06 -2.56
C ALA A 20 -27.58 -21.95 -3.58
N PHE A 21 -27.64 -22.25 -4.88
CA PHE A 21 -27.45 -21.26 -5.93
C PHE A 21 -28.59 -20.24 -5.96
N LEU A 22 -29.85 -20.68 -5.81
CA LEU A 22 -31.01 -19.80 -5.60
C LEU A 22 -30.86 -18.95 -4.33
N PHE A 23 -30.41 -19.54 -3.23
CA PHE A 23 -30.21 -18.82 -1.97
C PHE A 23 -29.09 -17.77 -2.06
N ILE A 24 -27.99 -18.06 -2.78
CA ILE A 24 -26.92 -17.11 -3.08
C ILE A 24 -27.42 -16.00 -4.03
N PHE A 25 -28.29 -16.33 -5.00
CA PHE A 25 -28.91 -15.36 -5.89
C PHE A 25 -29.84 -14.40 -5.14
N PHE A 26 -30.60 -14.90 -4.15
CA PHE A 26 -31.44 -14.08 -3.26
C PHE A 26 -30.64 -13.30 -2.19
N LEU A 27 -29.41 -13.72 -1.86
CA LEU A 27 -28.50 -12.98 -0.97
C LEU A 27 -27.66 -11.93 -1.71
N LEU A 28 -27.55 -12.02 -3.04
CA LEU A 28 -26.79 -11.09 -3.88
C LEU A 28 -27.66 -10.02 -4.56
N THR A 29 -28.97 -10.00 -4.33
CA THR A 29 -29.76 -8.81 -4.63
C THR A 29 -29.44 -7.76 -3.56
N PRO A 30 -28.77 -6.63 -3.89
CA PRO A 30 -28.61 -5.57 -2.91
C PRO A 30 -29.99 -5.18 -2.38
N SER A 31 -30.13 -5.17 -1.05
CA SER A 31 -31.32 -4.65 -0.39
C SER A 31 -31.49 -3.19 -0.81
N THR A 32 -32.52 -2.91 -1.61
CA THR A 32 -32.77 -1.61 -2.22
C THR A 32 -33.55 -0.72 -1.26
N GLU A 33 -32.86 -0.13 -0.29
CA GLU A 33 -33.40 0.99 0.49
C GLU A 33 -32.75 2.30 0.04
N SER A 34 -33.54 3.38 0.07
CA SER A 34 -33.03 4.74 -0.07
C SER A 34 -32.03 5.04 1.05
N LEU A 35 -30.87 5.62 0.73
CA LEU A 35 -29.86 5.91 1.74
C LEU A 35 -30.28 7.14 2.53
N SER A 36 -30.43 6.98 3.85
CA SER A 36 -30.70 8.07 4.77
C SER A 36 -29.91 7.90 6.06
N PHE A 37 -29.09 8.90 6.42
CA PHE A 37 -28.33 8.88 7.66
C PHE A 37 -28.12 10.29 8.22
N ARG A 38 -27.87 10.35 9.52
CA ARG A 38 -27.49 11.57 10.23
C ARG A 38 -26.40 11.27 11.25
N ILE A 39 -25.23 11.89 11.06
CA ILE A 39 -24.06 11.77 11.91
C ILE A 39 -23.77 13.13 12.53
N THR A 40 -23.95 13.21 13.84
CA THR A 40 -23.67 14.44 14.63
C THR A 40 -22.34 14.38 15.37
N SER A 41 -21.68 13.21 15.38
CA SER A 41 -20.35 12.99 15.95
C SER A 41 -19.73 11.74 15.33
N PHE A 42 -18.44 11.78 15.02
CA PHE A 42 -17.69 10.69 14.38
C PHE A 42 -16.91 9.86 15.41
N ASP A 43 -17.38 8.64 15.68
CA ASP A 43 -16.74 7.68 16.58
C ASP A 43 -15.65 6.87 15.84
N PRO A 44 -14.40 6.79 16.36
CA PRO A 44 -13.34 5.96 15.79
C PRO A 44 -13.67 4.46 15.61
N ASN A 45 -14.66 3.94 16.33
CA ASN A 45 -15.08 2.54 16.24
C ASN A 45 -16.28 2.34 15.30
N ALA A 46 -16.90 3.41 14.81
CA ALA A 46 -18.02 3.29 13.89
C ALA A 46 -17.54 2.83 12.51
N THR A 47 -18.28 1.90 11.90
CA THR A 47 -17.94 1.31 10.59
C THR A 47 -18.67 1.96 9.43
N ASN A 48 -19.48 2.99 9.69
CA ASN A 48 -20.29 3.70 8.70
C ASN A 48 -19.48 4.69 7.85
N ILE A 49 -18.27 5.04 8.27
CA ILE A 49 -17.33 5.89 7.52
C ILE A 49 -16.03 5.13 7.27
N ILE A 50 -15.57 5.14 6.02
CA ILE A 50 -14.30 4.59 5.57
C ILE A 50 -13.32 5.75 5.42
N TYR A 51 -12.23 5.69 6.18
CA TYR A 51 -11.16 6.68 6.19
C TYR A 51 -9.96 6.22 5.37
N GLU A 52 -9.45 7.11 4.51
CA GLU A 52 -8.31 6.89 3.63
C GLU A 52 -7.35 8.10 3.67
N GLY A 53 -6.07 7.86 3.39
CA GLY A 53 -5.04 8.89 3.49
C GLY A 53 -4.90 9.40 4.92
N ASP A 54 -4.93 10.72 5.10
CA ASP A 54 -4.77 11.41 6.38
C ASP A 54 -6.09 11.65 7.13
N ALA A 55 -7.23 11.32 6.52
CA ALA A 55 -8.52 11.51 7.16
C ALA A 55 -8.63 10.58 8.38
N VAL A 56 -8.97 11.13 9.54
CA VAL A 56 -9.14 10.36 10.78
C VAL A 56 -10.26 10.96 11.63
N PRO A 57 -11.04 10.12 12.34
CA PRO A 57 -11.93 10.59 13.38
C PRO A 57 -11.11 11.09 14.57
N PHE A 58 -11.42 12.28 15.08
CA PHE A 58 -10.73 12.90 16.20
C PHE A 58 -11.73 13.74 17.00
N ASN A 59 -11.90 13.49 18.29
CA ASN A 59 -12.80 14.29 19.16
C ASN A 59 -14.25 14.50 18.62
N GLY A 60 -14.80 13.53 17.90
CA GLY A 60 -16.17 13.61 17.36
C GLY A 60 -16.29 14.34 16.02
N GLU A 61 -15.19 14.81 15.43
CA GLU A 61 -15.10 15.35 14.07
C GLU A 61 -14.23 14.45 13.19
N ILE A 62 -14.27 14.66 11.87
CA ILE A 62 -13.27 14.10 10.94
C ILE A 62 -12.22 15.18 10.70
N ARG A 63 -10.98 14.94 11.13
CA ARG A 63 -9.84 15.72 10.67
C ARG A 63 -9.42 15.15 9.32
N MET A 64 -9.58 15.91 8.25
CA MET A 64 -9.32 15.42 6.89
C MET A 64 -7.83 15.41 6.55
N ASN A 65 -7.03 16.28 7.15
CA ASN A 65 -5.60 16.38 6.85
C ASN A 65 -4.79 16.88 8.06
N ARG A 66 -3.46 16.82 7.94
CA ARG A 66 -2.52 17.30 8.96
C ARG A 66 -1.57 18.33 8.35
N VAL A 67 -0.97 19.15 9.22
CA VAL A 67 -0.08 20.27 8.85
C VAL A 67 1.35 20.09 9.34
N ASP A 68 1.67 18.89 9.83
CA ASP A 68 3.04 18.48 10.21
C ASP A 68 3.94 18.24 8.98
N TYR A 69 3.34 18.00 7.81
CA TYR A 69 4.02 17.84 6.53
C TYR A 69 3.24 18.47 5.38
N ILE A 70 3.93 18.85 4.31
CA ILE A 70 3.34 19.31 3.05
C ILE A 70 2.88 18.11 2.19
N THR A 71 2.06 18.37 1.17
CA THR A 71 1.68 17.36 0.15
C THR A 71 0.92 16.14 0.71
N ARG A 72 -0.13 16.39 1.48
CA ARG A 72 -0.98 15.35 2.12
C ARG A 72 -2.33 15.23 1.43
N VAL A 73 -2.98 14.08 1.56
CA VAL A 73 -4.35 13.83 1.05
C VAL A 73 -5.11 13.06 2.10
N GLY A 74 -6.37 13.41 2.35
CA GLY A 74 -7.27 12.59 3.14
C GLY A 74 -8.65 12.52 2.52
N ARG A 75 -9.28 11.36 2.65
CA ARG A 75 -10.60 11.05 2.10
C ARG A 75 -11.43 10.29 3.11
N ALA A 76 -12.68 10.70 3.31
CA ALA A 76 -13.63 10.04 4.18
C ALA A 76 -14.91 9.75 3.40
N THR A 77 -15.33 8.49 3.30
CA THR A 77 -16.48 8.06 2.49
C THR A 77 -17.50 7.30 3.33
N HIS A 78 -18.78 7.40 3.00
CA HIS A 78 -19.80 6.57 3.64
C HIS A 78 -19.64 5.11 3.19
N SER A 79 -19.86 4.15 4.10
CA SER A 79 -19.69 2.73 3.81
C SER A 79 -20.74 2.16 2.87
N GLU A 80 -21.94 2.76 2.87
CA GLU A 80 -23.03 2.41 1.96
C GLU A 80 -23.00 3.26 0.69
N HIS A 81 -23.38 2.65 -0.42
CA HIS A 81 -23.42 3.28 -1.74
C HIS A 81 -24.80 3.90 -2.01
N VAL A 82 -24.84 4.92 -2.86
CA VAL A 82 -26.07 5.59 -3.27
C VAL A 82 -26.45 5.18 -4.68
N HIS A 83 -27.70 4.75 -4.85
CA HIS A 83 -28.29 4.53 -6.17
C HIS A 83 -28.78 5.88 -6.74
N ILE A 84 -28.10 6.42 -7.74
CA ILE A 84 -28.35 7.76 -8.29
C ILE A 84 -29.41 7.74 -9.38
N TRP A 85 -29.49 6.67 -10.17
CA TRP A 85 -30.49 6.52 -11.21
C TRP A 85 -30.71 5.07 -11.58
N ASP A 86 -31.94 4.75 -11.98
CA ASP A 86 -32.38 3.42 -12.37
C ASP A 86 -32.19 3.23 -13.89
N PRO A 87 -31.45 2.21 -14.35
CA PRO A 87 -31.20 1.98 -15.77
C PRO A 87 -32.43 1.49 -16.56
N ASP A 88 -33.41 0.87 -15.90
CA ASP A 88 -34.57 0.26 -16.57
C ASP A 88 -35.61 1.30 -16.99
N ASN A 89 -35.84 2.31 -16.14
CA ASN A 89 -36.81 3.38 -16.41
C ASN A 89 -36.18 4.78 -16.56
N GLY A 90 -34.88 4.91 -16.29
CA GLY A 90 -34.14 6.17 -16.37
C GLY A 90 -34.48 7.17 -15.26
N ASN A 91 -35.18 6.75 -14.20
CA ASN A 91 -35.54 7.63 -13.08
C ASN A 91 -34.29 8.03 -12.30
N LEU A 92 -34.21 9.31 -11.97
CA LEU A 92 -33.15 9.89 -11.15
C LEU A 92 -33.61 9.98 -9.69
N THR A 93 -32.69 9.79 -8.75
CA THR A 93 -32.95 10.07 -7.35
C THR A 93 -32.95 11.58 -7.10
N ASP A 94 -33.85 12.06 -6.24
CA ASP A 94 -33.59 13.31 -5.50
C ASP A 94 -32.60 12.97 -4.38
N PHE A 95 -31.73 13.91 -4.04
CA PHE A 95 -30.95 13.79 -2.81
C PHE A 95 -30.73 15.14 -2.14
N THR A 96 -30.56 15.11 -0.83
CA THR A 96 -30.10 16.26 -0.04
C THR A 96 -29.02 15.79 0.92
N THR A 97 -27.93 16.54 0.98
CA THR A 97 -26.91 16.38 2.02
C THR A 97 -26.68 17.69 2.74
N ASN A 98 -26.61 17.60 4.06
CA ASN A 98 -26.23 18.71 4.93
C ASN A 98 -24.95 18.31 5.65
N PHE A 99 -23.97 19.19 5.70
CA PHE A 99 -22.77 18.96 6.50
C PHE A 99 -22.23 20.26 7.05
N SER A 100 -21.61 20.15 8.22
CA SER A 100 -20.90 21.27 8.83
C SER A 100 -19.41 21.00 8.81
N PHE A 101 -18.61 22.02 8.54
CA PHE A 101 -17.16 21.89 8.45
C PHE A 101 -16.44 23.16 8.90
N ILE A 102 -15.14 23.05 9.18
CA ILE A 102 -14.25 24.16 9.48
C ILE A 102 -13.07 24.10 8.52
N ILE A 103 -12.69 25.27 8.02
CA ILE A 103 -11.40 25.51 7.36
C ILE A 103 -10.59 26.44 8.27
N ASP A 104 -9.42 25.97 8.71
CA ASP A 104 -8.49 26.76 9.50
C ASP A 104 -7.29 27.16 8.63
N THR A 105 -7.27 28.43 8.24
CA THR A 105 -6.21 29.03 7.43
C THR A 105 -4.92 29.30 8.21
N LEU A 106 -4.86 28.93 9.50
CA LEU A 106 -3.72 29.07 10.39
C LEU A 106 -3.21 30.51 10.54
N ASN A 107 -4.13 31.49 10.49
CA ASN A 107 -3.82 32.93 10.47
C ASN A 107 -2.86 33.37 9.35
N ARG A 108 -2.83 32.63 8.24
CA ARG A 108 -2.02 32.96 7.07
C ARG A 108 -2.71 34.01 6.20
N SER A 109 -1.92 34.76 5.44
CA SER A 109 -2.45 35.73 4.48
C SER A 109 -3.07 35.05 3.26
N VAL A 110 -4.06 35.71 2.64
CA VAL A 110 -4.68 35.30 1.37
C VAL A 110 -3.61 34.89 0.34
N GLY A 111 -3.79 33.72 -0.28
CA GLY A 111 -2.85 33.14 -1.24
C GLY A 111 -1.65 32.36 -0.64
N THR A 112 -1.60 32.19 0.69
CA THR A 112 -0.52 31.44 1.37
C THR A 112 -0.99 30.24 2.22
N TYR A 113 -2.30 29.99 2.23
CA TYR A 113 -2.98 28.76 2.67
C TYR A 113 -3.57 28.07 1.43
N GLY A 114 -4.18 26.87 1.53
CA GLY A 114 -4.87 26.40 0.33
C GLY A 114 -5.29 24.96 0.13
N ASN A 115 -5.86 24.86 -1.08
CA ASN A 115 -6.43 23.79 -1.91
C ASN A 115 -7.86 23.37 -1.55
N GLY A 116 -8.32 23.58 -0.32
CA GLY A 116 -9.74 23.43 -0.02
C GLY A 116 -10.23 22.00 0.22
N LEU A 117 -11.56 21.93 0.39
CA LEU A 117 -12.33 20.73 0.71
C LEU A 117 -13.32 20.45 -0.40
N VAL A 118 -13.57 19.17 -0.68
CA VAL A 118 -14.58 18.76 -1.67
C VAL A 118 -15.53 17.72 -1.08
N PHE A 119 -16.83 17.94 -1.21
CA PHE A 119 -17.84 16.88 -1.11
C PHE A 119 -18.05 16.26 -2.49
N PHE A 120 -17.92 14.94 -2.66
CA PHE A 120 -17.93 14.30 -3.97
C PHE A 120 -18.86 13.10 -4.08
N LEU A 121 -19.31 12.84 -5.31
CA LEU A 121 -19.95 11.62 -5.81
C LEU A 121 -19.02 11.01 -6.87
N ALA A 122 -18.64 9.74 -6.71
CA ALA A 122 -17.72 9.05 -7.62
C ALA A 122 -18.08 7.55 -7.75
N PRO A 123 -17.53 6.82 -8.74
CA PRO A 123 -17.76 5.39 -8.88
C PRO A 123 -17.39 4.61 -7.62
N VAL A 124 -18.08 3.49 -7.37
CA VAL A 124 -17.88 2.65 -6.18
C VAL A 124 -16.44 2.13 -6.03
N ASP A 125 -15.73 1.97 -7.14
CA ASP A 125 -14.33 1.55 -7.20
C ASP A 125 -13.34 2.73 -7.21
N SER A 126 -13.80 3.97 -7.09
CA SER A 126 -12.93 5.15 -7.03
C SER A 126 -11.96 5.07 -5.84
N GLU A 127 -10.67 5.16 -6.11
CA GLU A 127 -9.56 5.26 -5.15
C GLU A 127 -8.91 6.65 -5.24
N ILE A 128 -8.14 7.04 -4.21
CA ILE A 128 -7.34 8.27 -4.28
C ILE A 128 -6.30 8.12 -5.40
N PRO A 129 -6.32 8.96 -6.46
CA PRO A 129 -5.36 8.83 -7.54
C PRO A 129 -3.91 9.05 -7.06
N SER A 130 -2.95 8.36 -7.67
CA SER A 130 -1.54 8.60 -7.38
C SER A 130 -1.15 10.06 -7.66
N LYS A 131 -0.42 10.69 -6.74
CA LYS A 131 0.02 12.10 -6.84
C LYS A 131 -1.13 13.13 -6.89
N SER A 132 -2.26 12.85 -6.25
CA SER A 132 -3.42 13.74 -6.15
C SER A 132 -3.31 14.82 -5.05
N VAL A 133 -2.13 15.45 -4.92
CA VAL A 133 -1.84 16.45 -3.87
C VAL A 133 -2.14 17.88 -4.34
N GLY A 134 -2.21 18.84 -3.42
CA GLY A 134 -2.48 20.25 -3.76
C GLY A 134 -3.82 20.43 -4.48
N GLY A 135 -3.87 21.27 -5.51
CA GLY A 135 -5.07 21.56 -6.31
C GLY A 135 -5.65 20.37 -7.08
N PHE A 136 -5.10 19.15 -6.93
CA PHE A 136 -5.75 17.93 -7.41
C PHE A 136 -6.82 17.38 -6.44
N LEU A 137 -6.95 17.96 -5.24
CA LEU A 137 -8.04 17.76 -4.26
C LEU A 137 -8.22 16.32 -3.75
N GLY A 138 -7.25 15.43 -3.98
CA GLY A 138 -7.41 14.00 -3.69
C GLY A 138 -8.35 13.26 -4.65
N LEU A 139 -8.81 13.93 -5.72
CA LEU A 139 -9.79 13.42 -6.70
C LEU A 139 -9.24 13.24 -8.11
N PHE A 140 -8.19 13.98 -8.48
CA PHE A 140 -7.64 13.99 -9.84
C PHE A 140 -6.13 13.73 -9.87
N ASN A 141 -5.57 13.46 -11.04
CA ASN A 141 -4.12 13.47 -11.25
C ASN A 141 -3.80 13.98 -12.66
N THR A 142 -2.52 14.06 -13.01
CA THR A 142 -2.08 14.55 -14.32
C THR A 142 -2.61 13.72 -15.49
N THR A 143 -2.85 12.42 -15.31
CA THR A 143 -3.44 11.55 -16.34
C THR A 143 -4.93 11.85 -16.55
N PHE A 144 -5.66 12.22 -15.49
CA PHE A 144 -7.08 12.58 -15.56
C PHE A 144 -7.32 13.87 -16.35
N LEU A 145 -6.35 14.80 -16.36
CA LEU A 145 -6.40 16.01 -17.21
C LEU A 145 -6.35 15.71 -18.71
N LEU A 146 -5.76 14.56 -19.09
CA LEU A 146 -5.62 14.15 -20.48
C LEU A 146 -6.86 13.39 -21.01
N SER A 147 -7.81 13.03 -20.15
CA SER A 147 -9.04 12.33 -20.56
C SER A 147 -10.25 12.66 -19.65
N PRO A 148 -10.72 13.93 -19.63
CA PRO A 148 -11.83 14.34 -18.76
C PRO A 148 -13.10 13.51 -18.95
N SER A 149 -13.41 13.08 -20.17
CA SER A 149 -14.60 12.26 -20.49
C SER A 149 -14.61 10.86 -19.86
N LYS A 150 -13.46 10.39 -19.34
CA LYS A 150 -13.36 9.12 -18.61
C LYS A 150 -13.56 9.29 -17.10
N ASN A 151 -13.47 10.53 -16.61
CA ASN A 151 -13.73 10.82 -15.22
C ASN A 151 -15.25 10.75 -15.03
N LYS A 152 -15.69 10.19 -13.90
CA LYS A 152 -17.11 10.09 -13.54
C LYS A 152 -17.33 10.67 -12.14
N ILE A 153 -16.88 11.90 -11.96
CA ILE A 153 -16.83 12.58 -10.66
C ILE A 153 -17.66 13.84 -10.75
N LEU A 154 -18.57 13.99 -9.79
CA LEU A 154 -19.25 15.24 -9.49
C LEU A 154 -18.83 15.67 -8.08
N GLY A 155 -18.56 16.94 -7.87
CA GLY A 155 -18.20 17.43 -6.55
C GLY A 155 -18.62 18.87 -6.32
N VAL A 156 -18.65 19.24 -5.04
CA VAL A 156 -18.83 20.59 -4.55
C VAL A 156 -17.55 20.99 -3.86
N GLU A 157 -16.82 21.93 -4.45
CA GLU A 157 -15.54 22.39 -3.95
C GLU A 157 -15.68 23.69 -3.16
N PHE A 158 -14.92 23.77 -2.07
CA PHE A 158 -14.72 24.96 -1.26
C PHE A 158 -13.24 25.34 -1.42
N ASP A 159 -12.91 26.02 -2.50
CA ASP A 159 -11.53 26.29 -2.90
C ASP A 159 -11.01 27.59 -2.27
N SER A 160 -10.05 27.40 -1.38
CA SER A 160 -9.35 28.44 -0.62
C SER A 160 -8.08 28.93 -1.32
N ASN A 161 -7.71 28.38 -2.48
CA ASN A 161 -6.54 28.79 -3.23
C ASN A 161 -6.73 28.63 -4.74
N SER A 162 -7.00 29.75 -5.40
CA SER A 162 -7.06 29.85 -6.86
C SER A 162 -5.76 29.38 -7.54
N ASN A 163 -5.88 28.35 -8.38
CA ASN A 163 -4.86 27.92 -9.32
C ASN A 163 -5.15 28.53 -10.71
N PRO A 164 -4.35 29.51 -11.19
CA PRO A 164 -4.62 30.24 -12.44
C PRO A 164 -4.70 29.39 -13.71
N ALA A 165 -4.28 28.13 -13.65
CA ALA A 165 -4.30 27.21 -14.77
C ALA A 165 -5.69 26.63 -15.06
N TRP A 166 -6.62 26.63 -14.10
CA TRP A 166 -7.98 26.08 -14.28
C TRP A 166 -9.07 26.76 -13.45
N ASP A 167 -8.72 27.50 -12.39
CA ASP A 167 -9.69 28.15 -11.51
C ASP A 167 -10.14 29.53 -12.02
N PRO A 168 -11.35 29.96 -11.63
CA PRO A 168 -11.75 31.34 -11.77
C PRO A 168 -10.86 32.29 -10.94
N PRO A 169 -10.93 33.60 -11.20
CA PRO A 169 -10.15 34.57 -10.43
C PRO A 169 -10.54 34.59 -8.95
N GLY A 170 -9.58 34.23 -8.09
CA GLY A 170 -9.75 34.25 -6.63
C GLY A 170 -10.35 32.97 -6.07
N GLU A 171 -10.55 32.97 -4.76
CA GLU A 171 -11.17 31.86 -4.03
C GLU A 171 -12.66 31.76 -4.35
N HIS A 172 -13.19 30.54 -4.36
CA HIS A 172 -14.55 30.30 -4.79
C HIS A 172 -15.14 29.04 -4.16
N VAL A 173 -16.46 28.96 -4.25
CA VAL A 173 -17.20 27.73 -3.98
C VAL A 173 -17.94 27.36 -5.25
N GLY A 174 -17.80 26.12 -5.70
CA GLY A 174 -18.28 25.74 -7.02
C GLY A 174 -18.58 24.26 -7.19
N PHE A 175 -19.04 23.91 -8.39
CA PHE A 175 -19.30 22.53 -8.79
C PHE A 175 -18.24 22.04 -9.77
N ILE A 176 -17.62 20.91 -9.47
CA ILE A 176 -16.68 20.23 -10.39
C ILE A 176 -17.39 19.10 -11.12
N ILE A 177 -17.22 19.04 -12.45
CA ILE A 177 -17.72 17.94 -13.29
C ILE A 177 -16.56 17.39 -14.10
N ASN A 178 -16.11 16.18 -13.75
CA ASN A 178 -15.11 15.42 -14.50
C ASN A 178 -13.77 16.14 -14.77
N SER A 179 -13.55 17.32 -14.20
CA SER A 179 -12.38 18.17 -14.38
C SER A 179 -12.15 19.04 -13.14
N LEU A 180 -10.97 19.66 -13.06
CA LEU A 180 -10.61 20.59 -11.98
C LEU A 180 -11.24 21.98 -12.12
N SER A 181 -11.75 22.35 -13.30
CA SER A 181 -12.37 23.65 -13.48
C SER A 181 -13.82 23.60 -13.01
N SER A 182 -14.23 24.58 -12.21
CA SER A 182 -15.61 24.71 -11.75
C SER A 182 -16.55 24.97 -12.93
N ALA A 183 -17.58 24.16 -13.07
CA ALA A 183 -18.65 24.35 -14.04
C ALA A 183 -19.48 25.60 -13.73
N GLU A 184 -19.81 25.80 -12.46
CA GLU A 184 -20.53 26.97 -11.93
C GLU A 184 -19.96 27.28 -10.54
N TYR A 185 -19.79 28.57 -10.22
CA TYR A 185 -19.14 28.99 -8.98
C TYR A 185 -19.64 30.35 -8.48
N VAL A 186 -19.34 30.64 -7.22
CA VAL A 186 -19.51 31.96 -6.60
C VAL A 186 -18.21 32.36 -5.88
N SER A 187 -17.81 33.62 -6.01
CA SER A 187 -16.64 34.13 -5.29
C SER A 187 -16.84 34.01 -3.79
N TRP A 188 -15.81 33.50 -3.12
CA TRP A 188 -15.79 33.23 -1.70
C TRP A 188 -14.42 33.62 -1.13
N ASN A 189 -14.28 33.69 0.20
CA ASN A 189 -13.03 34.06 0.84
C ASN A 189 -12.89 33.26 2.14
N ALA A 190 -12.02 32.25 2.12
CA ALA A 190 -11.75 31.35 3.23
C ALA A 190 -11.17 32.09 4.43
N SER A 191 -10.28 33.08 4.23
CA SER A 191 -9.70 33.87 5.32
C SER A 191 -10.73 34.60 6.17
N MET A 192 -11.81 35.10 5.55
CA MET A 192 -12.87 35.82 6.27
C MET A 192 -13.69 34.90 7.20
N HIS A 193 -13.63 33.60 6.98
CA HIS A 193 -14.40 32.59 7.71
C HIS A 193 -13.52 31.52 8.36
N SER A 194 -12.23 31.81 8.54
CA SER A 194 -11.29 30.89 9.18
C SER A 194 -11.75 30.55 10.59
N LEU A 195 -11.77 29.26 10.93
CA LEU A 195 -12.32 28.72 12.18
C LEU A 195 -13.84 28.91 12.41
N ASP A 196 -14.57 29.57 11.50
CA ASP A 196 -16.03 29.64 11.56
C ASP A 196 -16.63 28.30 11.12
N VAL A 197 -17.73 27.91 11.75
CA VAL A 197 -18.44 26.69 11.40
C VAL A 197 -19.32 26.98 10.19
N ALA A 198 -18.88 26.48 9.04
CA ALA A 198 -19.61 26.51 7.79
C ALA A 198 -20.69 25.42 7.80
N ASN A 199 -21.89 25.74 7.32
CA ASN A 199 -22.99 24.80 7.10
C ASN A 199 -23.35 24.80 5.61
N ALA A 200 -23.04 23.68 4.94
CA ALA A 200 -23.37 23.46 3.55
C ALA A 200 -24.59 22.56 3.41
N GLN A 201 -25.52 22.98 2.55
CA GLN A 201 -26.63 22.18 2.08
C GLN A 201 -26.51 22.01 0.57
N VAL A 202 -26.33 20.78 0.13
CA VAL A 202 -26.31 20.39 -1.30
C VAL A 202 -27.57 19.60 -1.59
N SER A 203 -28.36 20.04 -2.57
CA SER A 203 -29.60 19.36 -2.95
C SER A 203 -29.71 19.18 -4.46
N TYR A 204 -30.13 18.00 -4.89
CA TYR A 204 -30.42 17.69 -6.27
C TYR A 204 -31.90 17.36 -6.44
N LYS A 205 -32.55 18.03 -7.41
CA LYS A 205 -33.92 17.74 -7.83
C LYS A 205 -33.91 17.08 -9.20
N SER A 206 -34.33 15.82 -9.28
CA SER A 206 -34.47 15.02 -10.50
C SER A 206 -35.46 15.63 -11.49
N SER A 207 -36.59 16.14 -11.00
CA SER A 207 -37.65 16.75 -11.80
C SER A 207 -37.18 17.95 -12.64
N THR A 208 -36.26 18.75 -12.10
CA THR A 208 -35.68 19.92 -12.77
C THR A 208 -34.24 19.70 -13.23
N LYS A 209 -33.65 18.54 -12.92
CA LYS A 209 -32.23 18.21 -13.12
C LYS A 209 -31.29 19.30 -12.61
N LYS A 210 -31.56 19.79 -11.40
CA LYS A 210 -30.88 20.97 -10.84
C LYS A 210 -30.19 20.63 -9.53
N LEU A 211 -28.89 20.88 -9.48
CA LEU A 211 -28.06 20.80 -8.29
C LEU A 211 -27.93 22.20 -7.68
N ASN A 212 -28.13 22.31 -6.38
CA ASN A 212 -28.05 23.57 -5.65
C ASN A 212 -27.15 23.41 -4.43
N LEU A 213 -26.33 24.42 -4.17
CA LEU A 213 -25.55 24.57 -2.95
C LEU A 213 -25.98 25.85 -2.25
N ILE A 214 -26.21 25.74 -0.94
CA ILE A 214 -26.35 26.86 -0.02
C ILE A 214 -25.27 26.71 1.04
N LEU A 215 -24.44 27.73 1.21
CA LEU A 215 -23.42 27.81 2.23
C LEU A 215 -23.73 28.98 3.18
N THR A 216 -23.73 28.68 4.47
CA THR A 216 -23.99 29.63 5.56
C THR A 216 -22.98 29.41 6.68
N TYR A 217 -22.93 30.32 7.64
CA TYR A 217 -21.98 30.27 8.76
C TYR A 217 -22.70 30.49 10.08
N ASN A 218 -22.14 29.97 11.16
CA ASN A 218 -22.73 30.14 12.49
C ASN A 218 -22.54 31.55 13.04
N VAL A 219 -21.37 32.16 12.79
CA VAL A 219 -21.04 33.49 13.32
C VAL A 219 -21.23 34.57 12.26
N SER A 220 -20.77 34.33 11.04
CA SER A 220 -20.87 35.28 9.94
C SER A 220 -22.28 35.33 9.33
N PRO A 221 -22.83 36.53 9.03
CA PRO A 221 -24.12 36.65 8.33
C PRO A 221 -24.02 36.34 6.83
N SER A 222 -22.83 36.02 6.32
CA SER A 222 -22.59 35.73 4.92
C SER A 222 -23.33 34.47 4.47
N ARG A 223 -23.92 34.54 3.27
CA ARG A 223 -24.61 33.43 2.61
C ARG A 223 -24.20 33.37 1.14
N TYR A 224 -23.83 32.19 0.69
CA TYR A 224 -23.43 31.92 -0.69
C TYR A 224 -24.34 30.87 -1.28
N ASN A 225 -24.84 31.11 -2.50
CA ASN A 225 -25.69 30.16 -3.21
C ASN A 225 -25.17 30.00 -4.64
N VAL A 226 -25.08 28.77 -5.11
CA VAL A 226 -24.72 28.45 -6.49
C VAL A 226 -25.59 27.28 -6.96
N SER A 227 -25.97 27.31 -8.24
CA SER A 227 -26.83 26.30 -8.85
C SER A 227 -26.24 25.85 -10.18
N LEU A 228 -26.44 24.57 -10.52
CA LEU A 228 -25.97 23.98 -11.76
C LEU A 228 -27.10 23.12 -12.35
N ASP A 229 -27.42 23.35 -13.63
CA ASP A 229 -28.34 22.50 -14.37
C ASP A 229 -27.57 21.31 -14.95
N VAL A 230 -27.85 20.11 -14.45
CA VAL A 230 -27.06 18.90 -14.73
C VAL A 230 -27.89 17.61 -14.68
N ASP A 231 -27.76 16.79 -15.71
CA ASP A 231 -28.33 15.45 -15.76
C ASP A 231 -27.32 14.43 -15.22
N LEU A 232 -27.53 13.92 -13.99
CA LEU A 232 -26.52 13.06 -13.35
C LEU A 232 -26.23 11.76 -14.11
N ARG A 233 -27.16 11.29 -14.95
CA ARG A 233 -27.01 10.09 -15.77
C ARG A 233 -25.89 10.21 -16.81
N THR A 234 -25.59 11.43 -17.24
CA THR A 234 -24.53 11.68 -18.24
C THR A 234 -23.14 11.70 -17.62
N ILE A 235 -23.05 11.79 -16.29
CA ILE A 235 -21.79 11.94 -15.55
C ILE A 235 -21.49 10.70 -14.71
N LEU A 236 -22.45 10.25 -13.89
CA LEU A 236 -22.26 9.25 -12.85
C LEU A 236 -22.81 7.87 -13.27
N PRO A 237 -22.19 6.77 -12.81
CA PRO A 237 -22.80 5.44 -12.89
C PRO A 237 -24.07 5.35 -12.01
N GLU A 238 -24.81 4.24 -12.15
CA GLU A 238 -26.01 3.96 -11.34
C GLU A 238 -25.73 3.99 -9.83
N TRP A 239 -24.63 3.36 -9.40
CA TRP A 239 -24.19 3.32 -8.00
C TRP A 239 -22.93 4.15 -7.80
N VAL A 240 -22.96 5.01 -6.79
CA VAL A 240 -21.83 5.87 -6.44
C VAL A 240 -21.47 5.72 -4.97
N LYS A 241 -20.22 6.06 -4.64
CA LYS A 241 -19.84 6.41 -3.27
C LYS A 241 -19.93 7.92 -3.10
N ILE A 242 -20.22 8.33 -1.87
CA ILE A 242 -20.24 9.73 -1.45
C ILE A 242 -19.23 9.95 -0.32
N GLY A 243 -18.64 11.14 -0.27
CA GLY A 243 -17.69 11.46 0.77
C GLY A 243 -17.05 12.82 0.65
N PHE A 244 -16.04 13.05 1.48
CA PHE A 244 -15.22 14.24 1.50
C PHE A 244 -13.80 13.91 1.09
N SER A 245 -13.15 14.82 0.39
CA SER A 245 -11.73 14.74 0.03
C SER A 245 -11.08 16.09 0.25
N SER A 246 -9.85 16.10 0.78
CA SER A 246 -9.01 17.28 0.82
C SER A 246 -7.56 16.92 0.53
N ALA A 247 -6.82 17.88 -0.01
CA ALA A 247 -5.40 17.74 -0.25
C ALA A 247 -4.67 19.00 0.18
N THR A 248 -3.40 18.87 0.53
CA THR A 248 -2.49 19.99 0.78
C THR A 248 -1.34 19.94 -0.21
N GLY A 249 -0.73 21.09 -0.49
CA GLY A 249 0.41 21.25 -1.38
C GLY A 249 1.55 21.92 -0.64
N SER A 250 2.24 22.85 -1.30
CA SER A 250 3.19 23.78 -0.65
C SER A 250 2.48 24.73 0.32
N ASN A 251 1.25 25.12 -0.01
CA ASN A 251 0.34 25.83 0.88
C ASN A 251 -0.48 24.80 1.68
N ILE A 252 -0.70 25.10 2.97
CA ILE A 252 -1.39 24.22 3.91
C ILE A 252 -2.45 24.99 4.69
N GLU A 253 -3.52 24.28 5.06
CA GLU A 253 -4.62 24.66 5.94
C GLU A 253 -5.22 23.38 6.53
N LEU A 254 -6.04 23.46 7.58
CA LEU A 254 -6.71 22.29 8.14
C LEU A 254 -8.19 22.26 7.75
N HIS A 255 -8.69 21.06 7.48
CA HIS A 255 -10.11 20.83 7.20
C HIS A 255 -10.69 19.84 8.20
N HIS A 256 -11.82 20.22 8.79
CA HIS A 256 -12.54 19.41 9.76
C HIS A 256 -13.99 19.26 9.32
N VAL A 257 -14.53 18.04 9.29
CA VAL A 257 -15.96 17.79 9.06
C VAL A 257 -16.61 17.47 10.42
N LEU A 258 -17.57 18.27 10.83
CA LEU A 258 -18.17 18.22 12.17
C LEU A 258 -19.45 17.40 12.21
N SER A 259 -20.25 17.45 11.15
CA SER A 259 -21.49 16.70 11.04
C SER A 259 -21.79 16.37 9.58
N TRP A 260 -22.54 15.30 9.35
CA TRP A 260 -22.94 14.90 8.01
C TRP A 260 -24.29 14.18 8.02
N GLU A 261 -25.20 14.66 7.20
CA GLU A 261 -26.52 14.10 6.95
C GLU A 261 -26.70 13.92 5.45
N PHE A 262 -27.34 12.83 5.06
CA PHE A 262 -27.66 12.52 3.67
C PHE A 262 -29.03 11.85 3.60
N SER A 263 -29.78 12.14 2.55
CA SER A 263 -31.05 11.48 2.22
C SER A 263 -31.23 11.39 0.70
N SER A 264 -31.72 10.25 0.20
CA SER A 264 -32.13 10.05 -1.19
C SER A 264 -33.54 9.45 -1.30
N THR A 265 -34.14 9.45 -2.50
CA THR A 265 -35.57 9.08 -2.70
C THR A 265 -35.82 7.87 -3.60
N LEU A 266 -34.82 7.37 -4.33
CA LEU A 266 -35.02 6.26 -5.27
C LEU A 266 -35.14 4.92 -4.53
N GLU A 267 -36.37 4.44 -4.37
CA GLU A 267 -36.72 3.08 -3.90
C GLU A 267 -36.67 2.07 -5.07
N GLY A 268 -36.01 0.92 -4.86
CA GLY A 268 -36.02 -0.17 -5.85
C GLY A 268 -37.37 -0.90 -5.85
N LYS A 269 -37.91 -1.19 -7.03
CA LYS A 269 -39.24 -1.80 -7.17
C LYS A 269 -39.16 -3.32 -6.99
N GLU A 270 -39.87 -3.88 -6.00
CA GLU A 270 -40.30 -5.28 -6.03
C GLU A 270 -41.15 -5.51 -7.28
N ILE A 271 -40.75 -6.45 -8.13
CA ILE A 271 -41.60 -6.97 -9.20
C ILE A 271 -42.68 -7.83 -8.54
N ILE A 272 -43.81 -7.23 -8.21
CA ILE A 272 -45.07 -7.98 -8.07
C ILE A 272 -45.75 -7.95 -9.44
N ASP A 273 -45.80 -9.13 -10.05
CA ASP A 273 -46.48 -9.40 -11.31
C ASP A 273 -47.90 -8.82 -11.30
N ALA A 274 -48.22 -8.12 -12.38
CA ALA A 274 -49.55 -7.65 -12.70
C ALA A 274 -50.45 -8.85 -13.01
N ASN A 275 -51.21 -9.31 -12.02
CA ASN A 275 -52.52 -9.94 -12.20
C ASN A 275 -53.26 -10.08 -10.86
N THR A 276 -53.80 -8.99 -10.32
CA THR A 276 -55.14 -9.01 -9.70
C THR A 276 -55.67 -7.60 -9.41
N SER A 277 -56.96 -7.44 -9.68
CA SER A 277 -57.79 -6.26 -9.52
C SER A 277 -57.97 -5.79 -8.06
N ILE A 278 -57.89 -4.46 -7.88
CA ILE A 278 -58.68 -3.55 -7.02
C ILE A 278 -59.52 -4.18 -5.86
N HIS A 279 -59.07 -3.96 -4.60
CA HIS A 279 -59.77 -3.44 -3.39
C HIS A 279 -59.24 -4.04 -2.04
N LYS A 280 -59.02 -3.14 -1.05
CA LYS A 280 -58.60 -3.32 0.38
C LYS A 280 -59.46 -4.31 1.23
N PRO A 281 -59.16 -4.59 2.52
CA PRO A 281 -57.90 -4.70 3.29
C PRO A 281 -57.72 -6.11 3.96
N ARG A 282 -56.52 -6.35 4.51
CA ARG A 282 -56.05 -7.59 5.18
C ARG A 282 -56.99 -8.15 6.27
N ASN A 283 -57.30 -9.45 6.19
CA ASN A 283 -57.86 -10.26 7.28
C ASN A 283 -56.83 -11.25 7.83
N ILE A 284 -56.60 -11.18 9.13
CA ILE A 284 -55.62 -11.93 9.93
C ILE A 284 -56.12 -13.37 10.13
N LYS A 285 -55.92 -14.28 9.17
CA LYS A 285 -56.16 -15.73 9.39
C LYS A 285 -55.15 -16.69 8.74
N LEU A 286 -54.14 -16.21 7.99
CA LEU A 286 -53.17 -17.10 7.32
C LEU A 286 -51.93 -17.48 8.15
N ILE A 287 -51.74 -16.91 9.35
CA ILE A 287 -50.49 -17.07 10.12
C ILE A 287 -50.41 -18.40 10.88
N LEU A 288 -51.54 -19.06 11.20
CA LEU A 288 -51.52 -20.29 12.03
C LEU A 288 -51.28 -21.60 11.24
N GLY A 289 -51.37 -21.60 9.92
CA GLY A 289 -51.22 -22.83 9.11
C GLY A 289 -49.79 -23.21 8.73
N LEU A 290 -48.84 -22.27 8.82
CA LEU A 290 -47.44 -22.44 8.36
C LEU A 290 -46.41 -22.59 9.50
N ALA A 291 -46.83 -22.40 10.76
CA ALA A 291 -45.90 -22.39 11.90
C ALA A 291 -45.42 -23.79 12.31
N VAL A 292 -46.21 -24.84 12.09
CA VAL A 292 -45.89 -26.20 12.54
C VAL A 292 -44.83 -26.87 11.66
N PRO A 293 -44.87 -26.82 10.31
CA PRO A 293 -43.81 -27.39 9.48
C PRO A 293 -42.50 -26.59 9.59
N LEU A 294 -42.59 -25.26 9.75
CA LEU A 294 -41.43 -24.38 9.88
C LEU A 294 -40.70 -24.60 11.21
N GLY A 295 -41.43 -24.85 12.31
CA GLY A 295 -40.84 -25.17 13.60
C GLY A 295 -40.02 -26.47 13.58
N VAL A 296 -40.49 -27.49 12.85
CA VAL A 296 -39.76 -28.76 12.70
C VAL A 296 -38.52 -28.60 11.82
N VAL A 297 -38.60 -27.81 10.75
CA VAL A 297 -37.46 -27.51 9.88
C VAL A 297 -36.44 -26.63 10.60
N VAL A 298 -36.87 -25.60 11.33
CA VAL A 298 -35.97 -24.76 12.14
C VAL A 298 -35.34 -25.55 13.28
N ALA A 299 -36.07 -26.47 13.92
CA ALA A 299 -35.49 -27.35 14.95
C ALA A 299 -34.51 -28.37 14.35
N ALA A 300 -34.79 -28.91 13.15
CA ALA A 300 -33.87 -29.80 12.45
C ALA A 300 -32.62 -29.08 11.95
N VAL A 301 -32.77 -27.85 11.43
CA VAL A 301 -31.65 -26.98 11.02
C VAL A 301 -30.89 -26.48 12.23
N ALA A 302 -31.54 -26.17 13.35
CA ALA A 302 -30.88 -25.79 14.60
C ALA A 302 -30.17 -26.98 15.25
N ALA A 303 -30.72 -28.20 15.17
CA ALA A 303 -30.06 -29.41 15.64
C ALA A 303 -28.88 -29.78 14.73
N LEU A 304 -29.03 -29.64 13.42
CA LEU A 304 -27.95 -29.86 12.45
C LEU A 304 -26.88 -28.76 12.56
N ALA A 305 -27.27 -27.50 12.74
CA ALA A 305 -26.38 -26.38 13.03
C ALA A 305 -25.72 -26.57 14.39
N TRP A 306 -26.40 -27.08 15.41
CA TRP A 306 -25.79 -27.38 16.71
C TRP A 306 -24.82 -28.56 16.62
N VAL A 307 -25.08 -29.56 15.77
CA VAL A 307 -24.13 -30.64 15.44
C VAL A 307 -22.96 -30.12 14.61
N ILE A 308 -23.20 -29.21 13.66
CA ILE A 308 -22.18 -28.54 12.84
C ILE A 308 -21.36 -27.54 13.67
N LEU A 309 -21.96 -26.88 14.66
CA LEU A 309 -21.33 -25.93 15.59
C LEU A 309 -20.64 -26.65 16.75
N LYS A 310 -21.10 -27.84 17.17
CA LYS A 310 -20.33 -28.75 18.03
C LYS A 310 -19.17 -29.41 17.27
N ARG A 311 -19.33 -29.68 15.97
CA ARG A 311 -18.22 -29.97 15.06
C ARG A 311 -17.41 -28.71 14.71
N GLY A 312 -18.00 -27.53 14.92
CA GLY A 312 -17.49 -26.19 14.61
C GLY A 312 -16.66 -25.58 15.75
N LYS A 313 -16.87 -26.03 16.99
CA LYS A 313 -15.91 -25.88 18.10
C LYS A 313 -14.68 -26.77 17.93
N LYS A 314 -14.63 -27.58 16.86
CA LYS A 314 -13.41 -28.17 16.30
C LYS A 314 -12.88 -27.42 15.06
N LYS A 315 -13.47 -26.28 14.68
CA LYS A 315 -13.14 -25.46 13.49
C LYS A 315 -12.74 -24.00 13.81
N GLU A 316 -12.30 -23.70 15.03
CA GLU A 316 -11.38 -22.55 15.21
C GLU A 316 -9.96 -22.89 14.69
N GLU A 317 -9.73 -24.13 14.24
CA GLU A 317 -8.50 -24.57 13.57
C GLU A 317 -8.45 -24.32 12.04
N GLU A 318 -9.53 -23.83 11.41
CA GLU A 318 -9.67 -23.82 9.95
C GLU A 318 -9.74 -22.43 9.26
N GLU A 319 -9.25 -21.35 9.90
CA GLU A 319 -8.76 -20.16 9.16
C GLU A 319 -7.23 -20.14 9.05
N GLY A 320 -6.64 -21.33 8.96
CA GLY A 320 -5.31 -21.49 8.39
C GLY A 320 -5.34 -21.01 6.94
N ILE A 321 -4.88 -19.77 6.70
CA ILE A 321 -4.19 -19.37 5.46
C ILE A 321 -3.44 -20.62 4.98
N ASN A 322 -3.58 -20.97 3.70
CA ASN A 322 -3.10 -22.15 2.96
C ASN A 322 -1.61 -22.55 3.21
N ILE A 323 -1.20 -22.68 4.46
CA ILE A 323 0.07 -23.07 5.07
C ILE A 323 -0.01 -24.57 5.43
N THR A 324 -1.20 -25.15 5.45
CA THR A 324 -1.44 -26.60 5.55
C THR A 324 -0.83 -27.39 4.39
N SER A 325 -0.62 -26.78 3.22
CA SER A 325 0.15 -27.38 2.11
C SER A 325 1.66 -27.43 2.37
N ILE A 326 2.17 -26.67 3.35
CA ILE A 326 3.56 -26.76 3.83
C ILE A 326 3.67 -27.90 4.84
N ASN A 327 2.64 -28.20 5.64
CA ASN A 327 2.70 -29.24 6.67
C ASN A 327 2.88 -30.69 6.16
N GLY A 328 2.72 -30.95 4.85
CA GLY A 328 2.70 -32.29 4.27
C GLY A 328 4.05 -33.03 4.15
N THR A 329 5.19 -32.41 4.49
CA THR A 329 6.52 -33.02 4.32
C THR A 329 7.46 -32.92 5.52
N PHE A 330 6.99 -32.47 6.69
CA PHE A 330 7.87 -32.16 7.83
C PHE A 330 7.74 -33.15 8.99
N ASP A 331 8.11 -34.41 8.77
CA ASP A 331 8.23 -35.41 9.83
C ASP A 331 9.43 -35.18 10.78
N ARG A 332 10.21 -34.09 10.60
CA ARG A 332 11.22 -33.59 11.56
C ARG A 332 11.85 -32.21 11.24
N GLY A 333 11.12 -31.25 10.64
CA GLY A 333 11.77 -30.05 10.06
C GLY A 333 11.10 -28.71 10.39
N TRP A 334 11.87 -27.78 10.97
CA TRP A 334 11.55 -26.36 11.06
C TRP A 334 11.16 -25.75 9.69
N PRO A 335 10.29 -24.71 9.64
CA PRO A 335 9.80 -23.88 10.74
C PRO A 335 8.53 -24.41 11.43
N LYS A 336 8.42 -24.25 12.76
CA LYS A 336 7.29 -24.74 13.60
C LYS A 336 6.22 -23.67 13.80
N LYS A 337 4.94 -24.06 13.88
CA LYS A 337 3.86 -23.18 14.38
C LYS A 337 3.90 -23.14 15.91
N PHE A 338 4.01 -21.94 16.48
CA PHE A 338 3.94 -21.69 17.92
C PHE A 338 2.58 -21.12 18.29
N SER A 339 2.15 -21.36 19.53
CA SER A 339 1.00 -20.68 20.14
C SER A 339 1.38 -19.30 20.65
N HIS A 340 0.41 -18.39 20.75
CA HIS A 340 0.66 -17.07 21.33
C HIS A 340 1.12 -17.16 22.79
N GLY A 341 0.55 -18.11 23.56
CA GLY A 341 0.91 -18.32 24.97
C GLY A 341 2.38 -18.70 25.17
N GLU A 342 2.91 -19.60 24.35
CA GLU A 342 4.33 -19.99 24.39
C GLU A 342 5.25 -18.78 24.14
N LEU A 343 4.93 -17.94 23.15
CA LEU A 343 5.77 -16.78 22.81
C LEU A 343 5.65 -15.65 23.83
N VAL A 344 4.49 -15.48 24.47
CA VAL A 344 4.33 -14.57 25.62
C VAL A 344 5.22 -15.01 26.77
N LEU A 345 5.22 -16.30 27.12
CA LEU A 345 6.08 -16.82 28.19
C LEU A 345 7.57 -16.68 27.83
N ALA A 346 7.94 -17.03 26.60
CA ALA A 346 9.31 -16.96 26.11
C ALA A 346 9.90 -15.54 26.17
N THR A 347 9.06 -14.51 25.96
CA THR A 347 9.48 -13.10 25.89
C THR A 347 9.21 -12.30 27.16
N THR A 348 8.76 -12.96 28.24
CA THR A 348 8.33 -12.28 29.48
C THR A 348 7.26 -11.23 29.17
N ASN A 349 6.19 -11.67 28.51
CA ASN A 349 5.06 -10.85 28.06
C ASN A 349 5.47 -9.67 27.18
N PHE A 350 6.40 -9.89 26.24
CA PHE A 350 6.94 -8.84 25.37
C PHE A 350 7.43 -7.61 26.15
N SER A 351 8.07 -7.82 27.30
CA SER A 351 8.59 -6.73 28.14
C SER A 351 9.60 -5.85 27.39
N ASP A 352 9.61 -4.55 27.72
CA ASP A 352 10.56 -3.60 27.14
C ASP A 352 12.02 -3.96 27.47
N GLU A 353 12.28 -4.63 28.60
CA GLU A 353 13.62 -5.13 28.97
C GLU A 353 14.16 -6.16 27.97
N LYS A 354 13.28 -6.91 27.31
CA LYS A 354 13.63 -7.90 26.30
C LYS A 354 13.64 -7.31 24.89
N LYS A 355 13.28 -6.05 24.71
CA LYS A 355 13.22 -5.41 23.39
C LYS A 355 14.62 -5.28 22.78
N LEU A 356 14.80 -5.87 21.60
CA LEU A 356 16.05 -5.81 20.83
C LEU A 356 16.07 -4.62 19.89
N GLY A 357 14.90 -4.21 19.40
CA GLY A 357 14.71 -3.07 18.51
C GLY A 357 13.24 -2.88 18.13
N GLU A 358 12.96 -1.76 17.50
CA GLU A 358 11.64 -1.39 16.97
C GLU A 358 11.81 -0.68 15.64
N GLY A 359 11.02 -1.08 14.65
CA GLY A 359 10.98 -0.45 13.33
C GLY A 359 9.55 -0.24 12.85
N GLY A 360 9.40 0.22 11.60
CA GLY A 360 8.08 0.44 10.98
C GLY A 360 7.19 -0.81 10.89
N PHE A 361 7.76 -1.99 11.12
CA PHE A 361 7.11 -3.30 11.03
C PHE A 361 6.83 -3.94 12.40
N GLY A 362 7.05 -3.20 13.49
CA GLY A 362 6.79 -3.63 14.86
C GLY A 362 8.06 -3.87 15.69
N GLY A 363 7.87 -4.46 16.87
CA GLY A 363 8.94 -4.66 17.86
C GLY A 363 9.56 -6.06 17.77
N VAL A 364 10.87 -6.15 17.99
CA VAL A 364 11.59 -7.43 18.07
C VAL A 364 12.03 -7.66 19.51
N TYR A 365 11.74 -8.84 20.05
CA TYR A 365 11.97 -9.19 21.44
C TYR A 365 12.86 -10.43 21.56
N LYS A 366 13.78 -10.40 22.52
CA LYS A 366 14.57 -11.56 22.91
C LYS A 366 13.67 -12.54 23.65
N GLY A 367 13.61 -13.77 23.18
CA GLY A 367 12.86 -14.84 23.81
C GLY A 367 13.72 -16.07 24.09
N TYR A 368 13.23 -16.94 24.98
CA TYR A 368 13.82 -18.24 25.25
C TYR A 368 12.73 -19.32 25.19
N LEU A 369 12.89 -20.26 24.26
CA LEU A 369 11.95 -21.38 24.08
C LEU A 369 12.38 -22.56 24.94
N ASN A 370 11.77 -22.71 26.12
CA ASN A 370 12.12 -23.74 27.10
C ASN A 370 12.15 -25.17 26.52
N ASP A 371 11.14 -25.54 25.74
CA ASP A 371 11.00 -26.91 25.19
C ASP A 371 12.11 -27.29 24.20
N LEU A 372 12.81 -26.28 23.68
CA LEU A 372 13.82 -26.42 22.63
C LEU A 372 15.21 -26.00 23.10
N ASP A 373 15.33 -25.54 24.35
CA ASP A 373 16.55 -24.96 24.92
C ASP A 373 17.21 -23.94 23.97
N LEU A 374 16.38 -23.03 23.43
CA LEU A 374 16.78 -22.20 22.30
C LEU A 374 16.47 -20.71 22.53
N MET A 375 17.53 -19.90 22.41
CA MET A 375 17.42 -18.44 22.36
C MET A 375 16.88 -18.00 20.99
N VAL A 376 15.86 -17.15 21.01
CA VAL A 376 15.18 -16.69 19.79
C VAL A 376 14.98 -15.17 19.77
N ALA A 377 14.76 -14.63 18.57
CA ALA A 377 14.24 -13.28 18.36
C ALA A 377 12.80 -13.37 17.86
N VAL A 378 11.86 -12.81 18.61
CA VAL A 378 10.42 -12.81 18.26
C VAL A 378 10.06 -11.44 17.71
N LYS A 379 9.84 -11.36 16.40
CA LYS A 379 9.35 -10.15 15.70
C LYS A 379 7.82 -10.13 15.82
N LYS A 380 7.31 -9.14 16.55
CA LYS A 380 5.88 -8.88 16.72
C LYS A 380 5.43 -7.80 15.75
N ILE A 381 4.60 -8.19 14.78
CA ILE A 381 4.11 -7.26 13.75
C ILE A 381 3.05 -6.33 14.35
N SER A 382 3.17 -5.03 14.09
CA SER A 382 2.28 -4.00 14.62
C SER A 382 0.83 -4.17 14.12
N ARG A 383 -0.14 -4.02 15.03
CA ARG A 383 -1.58 -4.03 14.71
C ARG A 383 -1.93 -2.74 13.94
N GLY A 384 -2.70 -2.86 12.85
CA GLY A 384 -3.37 -1.71 12.23
C GLY A 384 -3.03 -1.39 10.77
N SER A 385 -2.06 -2.06 10.13
CA SER A 385 -1.79 -1.84 8.70
C SER A 385 -2.10 -3.09 7.85
N LYS A 386 -2.82 -2.92 6.74
CA LYS A 386 -2.97 -3.98 5.71
C LYS A 386 -1.59 -4.45 5.18
N GLN A 387 -0.58 -3.58 5.29
CA GLN A 387 0.80 -3.84 4.94
C GLN A 387 1.46 -4.91 5.83
N GLY A 388 1.32 -4.83 7.17
CA GLY A 388 1.98 -5.74 8.10
C GLY A 388 1.55 -7.20 7.93
N LYS A 389 0.25 -7.45 7.69
CA LYS A 389 -0.25 -8.81 7.38
C LYS A 389 0.34 -9.34 6.06
N ARG A 390 0.44 -8.48 5.04
CA ARG A 390 1.01 -8.88 3.73
C ARG A 390 2.49 -9.24 3.84
N GLU A 391 3.25 -8.47 4.60
CA GLU A 391 4.66 -8.73 4.85
C GLU A 391 4.86 -10.01 5.65
N TYR A 392 4.08 -10.22 6.72
CA TYR A 392 4.08 -11.48 7.47
C TYR A 392 3.86 -12.69 6.56
N VAL A 393 2.81 -12.66 5.73
CA VAL A 393 2.51 -13.76 4.80
C VAL A 393 3.62 -13.96 3.77
N THR A 394 4.18 -12.86 3.25
CA THR A 394 5.30 -12.90 2.30
C THR A 394 6.52 -13.55 2.93
N GLU A 395 6.88 -13.09 4.13
CA GLU A 395 8.04 -13.52 4.87
C GLU A 395 7.92 -15.02 5.17
N VAL A 396 6.82 -15.49 5.79
CA VAL A 396 6.56 -16.93 6.00
C VAL A 396 6.64 -17.73 4.70
N LYS A 397 6.05 -17.24 3.60
CA LYS A 397 6.03 -17.97 2.31
C LYS A 397 7.42 -18.13 1.70
N ILE A 398 8.26 -17.11 1.79
CA ILE A 398 9.59 -17.09 1.17
C ILE A 398 10.61 -17.74 2.10
N ILE A 399 10.83 -17.18 3.31
CA ILE A 399 11.94 -17.59 4.17
C ILE A 399 11.80 -19.02 4.72
N SER A 400 10.57 -19.56 4.80
CA SER A 400 10.36 -20.95 5.24
C SER A 400 11.06 -21.97 4.36
N ARG A 401 11.22 -21.67 3.06
CA ARG A 401 11.80 -22.54 2.04
C ARG A 401 13.29 -22.31 1.81
N LEU A 402 13.83 -21.19 2.28
CA LEU A 402 15.23 -20.83 2.08
C LEU A 402 16.10 -21.38 3.21
N ARG A 403 17.26 -21.96 2.86
CA ARG A 403 18.25 -22.47 3.81
C ARG A 403 19.64 -22.12 3.33
N HIS A 404 20.27 -21.14 3.98
CA HIS A 404 21.62 -20.73 3.65
C HIS A 404 22.33 -20.15 4.89
N ARG A 405 23.64 -20.38 5.02
CA ARG A 405 24.43 -19.97 6.19
C ARG A 405 24.42 -18.45 6.42
N ASN A 406 24.29 -17.67 5.35
CA ASN A 406 24.22 -16.21 5.37
C ASN A 406 22.80 -15.66 5.30
N LEU A 407 21.77 -16.46 5.60
CA LEU A 407 20.41 -15.99 5.82
C LEU A 407 20.01 -16.21 7.28
N VAL A 408 19.18 -15.32 7.82
CA VAL A 408 18.60 -15.49 9.17
C VAL A 408 17.54 -16.59 9.11
N GLN A 409 17.73 -17.64 9.90
CA GLN A 409 16.87 -18.81 9.90
C GLN A 409 15.54 -18.51 10.60
N LEU A 410 14.42 -18.66 9.88
CA LEU A 410 13.09 -18.70 10.49
C LEU A 410 12.94 -20.02 11.24
N ILE A 411 12.78 -19.91 12.55
CA ILE A 411 12.50 -21.02 13.47
C ILE A 411 11.00 -21.31 13.46
N GLY A 412 10.16 -20.30 13.40
CA GLY A 412 8.73 -20.54 13.36
C GLY A 412 7.88 -19.29 13.29
N TRP A 413 6.58 -19.50 13.43
CA TRP A 413 5.60 -18.43 13.30
C TRP A 413 4.42 -18.67 14.23
N CYS A 414 3.71 -17.60 14.56
CA CYS A 414 2.45 -17.65 15.28
C CYS A 414 1.46 -16.71 14.59
N HIS A 415 0.28 -17.26 14.30
CA HIS A 415 -0.90 -16.52 13.91
C HIS A 415 -2.04 -17.04 14.78
N ASP A 416 -2.29 -16.33 15.88
CA ASP A 416 -3.23 -16.70 16.92
C ASP A 416 -3.75 -15.40 17.57
N LYS A 417 -5.04 -15.35 17.93
CA LYS A 417 -5.71 -14.19 18.55
C LYS A 417 -5.50 -12.84 17.82
N GLY A 418 -5.38 -12.87 16.49
CA GLY A 418 -5.12 -11.67 15.68
C GLY A 418 -3.69 -11.11 15.78
N GLU A 419 -2.78 -11.83 16.43
CA GLU A 419 -1.36 -11.50 16.48
C GLU A 419 -0.59 -12.21 15.37
N PHE A 420 0.30 -11.47 14.70
CA PHE A 420 1.26 -12.01 13.73
C PHE A 420 2.66 -11.93 14.33
N LEU A 421 3.27 -13.08 14.59
CA LEU A 421 4.60 -13.18 15.20
C LEU A 421 5.50 -14.08 14.36
N LEU A 422 6.75 -13.67 14.17
CA LEU A 422 7.80 -14.46 13.53
C LEU A 422 8.90 -14.77 14.53
N VAL A 423 9.39 -15.99 14.53
CA VAL A 423 10.41 -16.48 15.46
C VAL A 423 11.67 -16.81 14.66
N TYR A 424 12.74 -16.09 14.94
CA TYR A 424 14.05 -16.23 14.30
C TYR A 424 15.10 -16.73 15.28
N GLU A 425 16.18 -17.30 14.76
CA GLU A 425 17.40 -17.51 15.56
C GLU A 425 17.90 -16.20 16.16
N PHE A 426 18.35 -16.24 17.42
CA PHE A 426 18.86 -15.06 18.09
C PHE A 426 20.25 -14.69 17.57
N MET A 427 20.43 -13.41 17.23
CA MET A 427 21.69 -12.84 16.71
C MET A 427 22.39 -12.03 17.81
N PRO A 428 23.42 -12.58 18.49
CA PRO A 428 24.00 -11.96 19.68
C PRO A 428 24.73 -10.64 19.38
N ASN A 429 25.26 -10.47 18.17
CA ASN A 429 25.99 -9.28 17.75
C ASN A 429 25.10 -8.28 16.99
N ARG A 430 23.77 -8.41 17.10
CA ARG A 430 22.78 -7.48 16.51
C ARG A 430 23.00 -7.25 15.01
N SER A 431 22.57 -6.10 14.50
CA SER A 431 22.65 -5.71 13.09
C SER A 431 23.92 -4.91 12.78
N LEU A 432 24.35 -4.95 11.53
CA LEU A 432 25.57 -4.31 11.03
C LEU A 432 25.57 -2.78 11.22
N ASP A 433 24.41 -2.13 11.09
CA ASP A 433 24.27 -0.68 11.32
C ASP A 433 24.69 -0.26 12.74
N THR A 434 24.41 -1.10 13.75
CA THR A 434 24.79 -0.88 15.15
C THR A 434 26.31 -0.78 15.29
N HIS A 435 27.04 -1.53 14.46
CA HIS A 435 28.51 -1.58 14.48
C HIS A 435 29.16 -0.52 13.58
N LEU A 436 28.56 -0.24 12.41
CA LEU A 436 29.08 0.77 11.50
C LEU A 436 28.81 2.19 12.02
N PHE A 437 27.61 2.46 12.57
CA PHE A 437 27.21 3.82 12.93
C PHE A 437 27.09 4.03 14.45
N GLY A 438 27.25 2.98 15.24
CA GLY A 438 27.25 3.07 16.70
C GLY A 438 28.55 3.63 17.27
N LYS A 439 28.47 4.10 18.52
CA LYS A 439 29.62 4.66 19.27
C LYS A 439 30.50 3.61 19.95
N LYS A 440 30.10 2.33 19.94
CA LYS A 440 30.79 1.23 20.66
C LYS A 440 31.08 0.07 19.71
N ASN A 441 32.22 -0.59 19.89
CA ASN A 441 32.64 -1.82 19.21
C ASN A 441 32.78 -1.69 17.67
N ILE A 442 33.76 -0.89 17.25
CA ILE A 442 34.18 -0.75 15.85
C ILE A 442 34.64 -2.12 15.33
N LEU A 443 34.11 -2.54 14.18
CA LEU A 443 34.53 -3.79 13.54
C LEU A 443 35.89 -3.61 12.88
N ALA A 444 36.83 -4.48 13.19
CA ALA A 444 38.11 -4.57 12.51
C ALA A 444 37.93 -4.91 11.01
N TRP A 445 38.86 -4.45 10.18
CA TRP A 445 38.78 -4.60 8.73
C TRP A 445 38.55 -6.03 8.24
N PRO A 446 39.25 -7.07 8.73
CA PRO A 446 39.02 -8.45 8.27
C PRO A 446 37.59 -8.94 8.50
N ILE A 447 36.94 -8.47 9.57
CA ILE A 447 35.55 -8.79 9.86
C ILE A 447 34.60 -8.05 8.91
N ARG A 448 34.87 -6.77 8.62
CA ARG A 448 34.12 -5.98 7.65
C ARG A 448 34.14 -6.61 6.25
N TYR A 449 35.32 -7.00 5.78
CA TYR A 449 35.46 -7.66 4.48
C TYR A 449 34.73 -9.01 4.44
N LYS A 450 34.87 -9.81 5.51
CA LYS A 450 34.12 -11.07 5.67
C LYS A 450 32.60 -10.87 5.62
N ILE A 451 32.10 -9.79 6.24
CA ILE A 451 30.68 -9.45 6.23
C ILE A 451 30.21 -9.10 4.81
N ALA A 452 30.97 -8.31 4.05
CA ALA A 452 30.65 -7.98 2.66
C ALA A 452 30.59 -9.23 1.77
N VAL A 453 31.57 -10.13 1.89
CA VAL A 453 31.58 -11.42 1.18
C VAL A 453 30.40 -12.30 1.59
N GLY A 454 30.08 -12.36 2.89
CA GLY A 454 28.92 -13.11 3.39
C GLY A 454 27.59 -12.59 2.86
N LEU A 455 27.45 -11.26 2.75
CA LEU A 455 26.27 -10.63 2.17
C LEU A 455 26.16 -10.91 0.66
N ALA A 456 27.28 -10.87 -0.07
CA ALA A 456 27.30 -11.24 -1.48
C ALA A 456 26.91 -12.71 -1.68
N SER A 457 27.41 -13.61 -0.81
CA SER A 457 27.03 -15.04 -0.82
C SER A 457 25.54 -15.24 -0.53
N ALA A 458 24.95 -14.49 0.40
CA ALA A 458 23.50 -14.52 0.63
C ALA A 458 22.72 -14.14 -0.62
N LEU A 459 23.16 -13.08 -1.30
CA LEU A 459 22.46 -12.54 -2.46
C LEU A 459 22.63 -13.43 -3.71
N LEU A 460 23.79 -14.07 -3.87
CA LEU A 460 24.01 -15.12 -4.88
C LEU A 460 23.01 -16.27 -4.72
N TYR A 461 22.86 -16.76 -3.48
CA TYR A 461 21.90 -17.81 -3.19
C TYR A 461 20.47 -17.42 -3.61
N LEU A 462 20.04 -16.20 -3.25
CA LEU A 462 18.71 -15.70 -3.58
C LEU A 462 18.48 -15.51 -5.08
N HIS A 463 19.48 -15.03 -5.81
CA HIS A 463 19.34 -14.66 -7.23
C HIS A 463 19.56 -15.83 -8.20
N GLU A 464 20.41 -16.79 -7.83
CA GLU A 464 20.94 -17.78 -8.79
C GLU A 464 20.94 -19.23 -8.31
N GLU A 465 21.02 -19.51 -7.00
CA GLU A 465 21.21 -20.89 -6.52
C GLU A 465 19.92 -21.53 -5.97
N TRP A 466 18.91 -20.73 -5.62
CA TRP A 466 17.59 -21.23 -5.23
C TRP A 466 16.70 -21.52 -6.45
N GLU A 467 15.75 -22.46 -6.31
CA GLU A 467 14.84 -22.92 -7.36
C GLU A 467 14.10 -21.79 -8.11
N GLN A 468 13.83 -20.69 -7.41
CA GLN A 468 13.20 -19.49 -7.97
C GLN A 468 14.00 -18.27 -7.57
N CYS A 469 14.23 -17.34 -8.49
CA CYS A 469 14.89 -16.08 -8.17
C CYS A 469 14.08 -15.28 -7.12
N VAL A 470 14.72 -14.93 -6.01
CA VAL A 470 14.15 -14.08 -4.96
C VAL A 470 14.80 -12.70 -5.00
N ILE A 471 14.00 -11.65 -5.20
CA ILE A 471 14.44 -10.25 -5.07
C ILE A 471 14.12 -9.78 -3.64
N HIS A 472 15.13 -9.33 -2.90
CA HIS A 472 15.02 -8.98 -1.47
C HIS A 472 14.33 -7.63 -1.26
N ARG A 473 14.70 -6.60 -2.05
CA ARG A 473 14.14 -5.23 -2.08
C ARG A 473 14.41 -4.32 -0.88
N ASP A 474 14.97 -4.85 0.21
CA ASP A 474 15.33 -4.05 1.39
C ASP A 474 16.72 -4.39 1.95
N ILE A 475 17.73 -4.47 1.08
CA ILE A 475 19.12 -4.70 1.50
C ILE A 475 19.68 -3.40 2.08
N LYS A 476 20.03 -3.43 3.37
CA LYS A 476 20.61 -2.32 4.14
C LYS A 476 21.32 -2.85 5.38
N PRO A 477 22.24 -2.12 6.03
CA PRO A 477 22.97 -2.65 7.18
C PRO A 477 22.07 -3.03 8.37
N GLY A 478 20.92 -2.36 8.54
CA GLY A 478 19.93 -2.72 9.57
C GLY A 478 19.28 -4.09 9.39
N ASN A 479 19.31 -4.65 8.17
CA ASN A 479 18.77 -5.98 7.86
C ASN A 479 19.87 -7.06 7.75
N VAL A 480 21.13 -6.69 7.97
CA VAL A 480 22.27 -7.63 7.99
C VAL A 480 22.63 -7.92 9.44
N MET A 481 22.25 -9.09 9.94
CA MET A 481 22.49 -9.52 11.31
C MET A 481 23.84 -10.22 11.44
N LEU A 482 24.41 -10.21 12.65
CA LEU A 482 25.70 -10.81 12.96
C LEU A 482 25.55 -11.94 14.01
N ASP A 483 26.01 -13.13 13.64
CA ASP A 483 26.09 -14.27 14.56
C ASP A 483 27.24 -14.10 15.58
N SER A 484 27.43 -15.08 16.48
CA SER A 484 28.52 -15.05 17.49
C SER A 484 29.93 -14.96 16.89
N GLY A 485 30.13 -15.45 15.67
CA GLY A 485 31.39 -15.37 14.95
C GLY A 485 31.53 -14.13 14.06
N PHE A 486 30.60 -13.18 14.15
CA PHE A 486 30.50 -12.02 13.26
C PHE A 486 30.37 -12.40 11.78
N ASN A 487 29.68 -13.51 11.47
CA ASN A 487 29.28 -13.83 10.11
C ASN A 487 27.97 -13.12 9.79
N ALA A 488 27.87 -12.59 8.57
CA ALA A 488 26.70 -11.87 8.10
C ALA A 488 25.54 -12.82 7.77
N LYS A 489 24.34 -12.48 8.25
CA LYS A 489 23.08 -13.15 7.94
C LYS A 489 22.04 -12.12 7.51
N LEU A 490 21.63 -12.17 6.25
CA LEU A 490 20.59 -11.29 5.72
C LEU A 490 19.21 -11.75 6.24
N GLY A 491 18.44 -10.80 6.78
CA GLY A 491 17.09 -11.01 7.29
C GLY A 491 16.09 -9.99 6.73
N ASP A 492 14.86 -10.06 7.25
CA ASP A 492 13.71 -9.21 6.87
C ASP A 492 13.22 -9.39 5.42
N PHE A 493 12.49 -10.47 5.20
CA PHE A 493 11.95 -10.85 3.87
C PHE A 493 10.53 -10.31 3.63
N GLY A 494 10.03 -9.38 4.44
CA GLY A 494 8.67 -8.86 4.34
C GLY A 494 8.34 -8.22 2.97
N LEU A 495 9.34 -7.59 2.35
CA LEU A 495 9.21 -6.97 1.03
C LEU A 495 9.62 -7.89 -0.14
N ALA A 496 10.20 -9.06 0.15
CA ALA A 496 10.79 -9.93 -0.86
C ALA A 496 9.75 -10.46 -1.87
N ARG A 497 10.20 -10.79 -3.08
CA ARG A 497 9.34 -11.28 -4.17
C ARG A 497 10.03 -12.40 -4.93
N LEU A 498 9.23 -13.37 -5.37
CA LEU A 498 9.65 -14.39 -6.33
C LEU A 498 9.51 -13.81 -7.75
N MET A 499 10.54 -13.95 -8.56
CA MET A 499 10.53 -13.57 -9.97
C MET A 499 10.25 -14.83 -10.80
N ASP A 500 9.12 -14.84 -11.51
CA ASP A 500 8.83 -15.91 -12.46
C ASP A 500 9.75 -15.74 -13.67
N HIS A 501 10.50 -16.80 -14.01
CA HIS A 501 11.53 -16.81 -15.06
C HIS A 501 10.98 -16.55 -16.48
N GLU A 502 9.66 -16.43 -16.66
CA GLU A 502 8.99 -16.32 -17.97
C GLU A 502 8.22 -15.01 -18.18
N LEU A 503 8.14 -14.11 -17.18
CA LEU A 503 7.37 -12.87 -17.28
C LEU A 503 8.25 -11.65 -16.97
N SER A 504 8.25 -10.67 -17.88
CA SER A 504 8.89 -9.37 -17.67
C SER A 504 8.45 -8.77 -16.32
N PRO A 505 9.35 -8.16 -15.52
CA PRO A 505 9.02 -7.74 -14.16
C PRO A 505 7.80 -6.80 -14.18
N ARG A 506 6.69 -7.25 -13.61
CA ARG A 506 5.46 -6.46 -13.46
C ARG A 506 5.77 -5.22 -12.61
N THR A 507 5.08 -4.11 -12.87
CA THR A 507 5.15 -2.94 -12.01
C THR A 507 4.78 -3.35 -10.57
N THR A 508 5.68 -3.07 -9.64
CA THR A 508 5.49 -3.37 -8.22
C THR A 508 5.22 -2.08 -7.46
N VAL A 509 4.47 -2.16 -6.36
CA VAL A 509 4.38 -1.04 -5.42
C VAL A 509 5.80 -0.72 -4.94
N LEU A 510 6.27 0.51 -5.20
CA LEU A 510 7.57 0.99 -4.74
C LEU A 510 7.65 0.85 -3.22
N ALA A 511 8.62 0.06 -2.74
CA ALA A 511 8.85 -0.17 -1.32
C ALA A 511 10.32 -0.52 -1.09
N GLY A 512 10.84 -0.16 0.09
CA GLY A 512 12.23 -0.31 0.49
C GLY A 512 12.72 0.96 1.19
N THR A 513 13.95 0.95 1.67
CA THR A 513 14.50 2.05 2.46
C THR A 513 15.17 3.11 1.56
N PHE A 514 14.75 4.37 1.70
CA PHE A 514 15.38 5.50 1.00
C PHE A 514 16.89 5.51 1.22
N GLY A 515 17.67 5.90 0.21
CA GLY A 515 19.15 5.82 0.21
C GLY A 515 19.70 4.50 -0.33
N TYR A 516 18.94 3.39 -0.26
CA TYR A 516 19.33 2.09 -0.81
C TYR A 516 18.57 1.72 -2.08
N LEU A 517 17.52 2.48 -2.41
CA LEU A 517 16.68 2.24 -3.59
C LEU A 517 17.41 2.63 -4.88
N ALA A 518 17.46 1.68 -5.82
CA ALA A 518 18.06 1.89 -7.11
C ALA A 518 17.31 2.98 -7.93
N PRO A 519 18.00 3.83 -8.69
CA PRO A 519 17.38 4.96 -9.38
C PRO A 519 16.29 4.55 -10.38
N GLU A 520 16.53 3.49 -11.14
CA GLU A 520 15.55 2.90 -12.08
C GLU A 520 14.37 2.24 -11.36
N TYR A 521 14.58 1.72 -10.15
CA TYR A 521 13.49 1.16 -9.36
C TYR A 521 12.55 2.27 -8.88
N ILE A 522 13.10 3.42 -8.47
CA ILE A 522 12.32 4.61 -8.08
C ILE A 522 11.51 5.14 -9.28
N SER A 523 12.11 5.20 -10.47
CA SER A 523 11.46 5.79 -11.65
C SER A 523 10.43 4.86 -12.30
N SER A 524 10.72 3.55 -12.38
CA SER A 524 9.87 2.58 -13.08
C SER A 524 8.94 1.78 -12.17
N GLY A 525 9.20 1.74 -10.87
CA GLY A 525 8.51 0.84 -9.93
C GLY A 525 8.81 -0.65 -10.13
N ARG A 526 9.82 -1.00 -10.93
CA ARG A 526 10.19 -2.39 -11.24
C ARG A 526 11.40 -2.82 -10.43
N ALA A 527 11.21 -3.73 -9.48
CA ALA A 527 12.33 -4.34 -8.75
C ALA A 527 12.96 -5.45 -9.61
N SER A 528 14.27 -5.59 -9.53
CA SER A 528 15.07 -6.58 -10.28
C SER A 528 16.32 -7.02 -9.51
N LYS A 529 17.06 -8.00 -10.04
CA LYS A 529 18.34 -8.43 -9.46
C LYS A 529 19.32 -7.25 -9.38
N GLU A 530 19.34 -6.44 -10.42
CA GLU A 530 20.21 -5.26 -10.55
C GLU A 530 19.84 -4.19 -9.52
N SER A 531 18.57 -4.10 -9.11
CA SER A 531 18.15 -3.19 -8.04
C SER A 531 18.63 -3.65 -6.65
N ASP A 532 18.64 -4.96 -6.37
CA ASP A 532 19.25 -5.52 -5.16
C ASP A 532 20.78 -5.35 -5.16
N VAL A 533 21.41 -5.54 -6.33
CA VAL A 533 22.86 -5.31 -6.51
C VAL A 533 23.23 -3.86 -6.23
N TYR A 534 22.40 -2.90 -6.65
CA TYR A 534 22.59 -1.49 -6.30
C TYR A 534 22.59 -1.30 -4.78
N SER A 535 21.59 -1.84 -4.08
CA SER A 535 21.51 -1.77 -2.62
C SER A 535 22.73 -2.41 -1.95
N PHE A 536 23.19 -3.57 -2.43
CA PHE A 536 24.45 -4.18 -1.99
C PHE A 536 25.64 -3.25 -2.18
N GLY A 537 25.74 -2.57 -3.33
CA GLY A 537 26.80 -1.60 -3.62
C GLY A 537 26.85 -0.48 -2.59
N VAL A 538 25.69 0.08 -2.24
CA VAL A 538 25.60 1.09 -1.16
C VAL A 538 26.08 0.52 0.17
N VAL A 539 25.65 -0.69 0.56
CA VAL A 539 26.11 -1.33 1.81
C VAL A 539 27.63 -1.59 1.80
N ALA A 540 28.20 -1.99 0.66
CA ALA A 540 29.65 -2.18 0.53
C ALA A 540 30.43 -0.88 0.79
N LEU A 541 29.94 0.25 0.26
CA LEU A 541 30.52 1.57 0.52
C LEU A 541 30.36 1.99 1.98
N GLU A 542 29.23 1.69 2.62
CA GLU A 542 29.03 1.95 4.06
C GLU A 542 29.96 1.09 4.93
N ILE A 543 30.20 -0.17 4.56
CA ILE A 543 31.15 -1.06 5.25
C ILE A 543 32.58 -0.47 5.18
N ALA A 544 33.00 0.01 4.01
CA ALA A 544 34.32 0.59 3.80
C ALA A 544 34.50 1.93 4.54
N SER A 545 33.52 2.83 4.40
CA SER A 545 33.63 4.21 4.88
C SER A 545 33.14 4.45 6.30
N GLY A 546 32.31 3.55 6.85
CA GLY A 546 31.63 3.79 8.12
C GLY A 546 30.64 4.98 8.09
N ARG A 547 30.39 5.57 6.92
CA ARG A 547 29.48 6.71 6.73
C ARG A 547 28.11 6.20 6.28
N LYS A 548 27.05 6.75 6.88
CA LYS A 548 25.68 6.34 6.59
C LYS A 548 25.18 7.04 5.32
N SER A 549 24.56 6.30 4.41
CA SER A 549 24.03 6.84 3.15
C SER A 549 22.83 7.78 3.35
N VAL A 550 22.16 7.71 4.51
CA VAL A 550 21.06 8.60 4.92
C VAL A 550 21.40 9.17 6.29
N ALA A 551 22.13 10.28 6.32
CA ALA A 551 22.37 11.04 7.54
C ALA A 551 21.38 12.21 7.64
N PRO A 552 20.74 12.44 8.81
CA PRO A 552 20.04 13.69 9.08
C PRO A 552 21.07 14.77 9.36
N SER A 553 21.14 15.78 8.47
CA SER A 553 21.81 17.08 8.64
C SER A 553 23.10 17.07 9.49
N GLU A 554 24.24 16.81 8.85
CA GLU A 554 25.49 17.50 9.24
C GLU A 554 25.85 18.46 8.11
N GLU A 555 26.23 19.69 8.47
CA GLU A 555 26.43 20.84 7.58
C GLU A 555 27.51 20.60 6.49
N ASP A 556 28.30 19.53 6.59
CA ASP A 556 29.48 19.28 5.74
C ASP A 556 29.32 18.25 4.62
N SER A 557 28.16 17.60 4.42
CA SER A 557 27.98 16.72 3.24
C SER A 557 26.61 16.84 2.58
N ARG A 558 26.47 17.85 1.72
CA ARG A 558 25.35 17.95 0.75
C ARG A 558 25.39 16.86 -0.34
N MET A 559 26.45 16.04 -0.37
CA MET A 559 26.72 15.03 -1.40
C MET A 559 26.37 13.64 -0.88
N LYS A 560 25.64 12.83 -1.68
CA LYS A 560 25.27 11.47 -1.29
C LYS A 560 26.51 10.58 -1.21
N LEU A 561 26.47 9.52 -0.39
CA LEU A 561 27.61 8.62 -0.19
C LEU A 561 28.25 8.13 -1.50
N VAL A 562 27.42 7.64 -2.43
CA VAL A 562 27.89 7.15 -3.74
C VAL A 562 28.60 8.25 -4.53
N ASP A 563 28.01 9.45 -4.60
CA ASP A 563 28.59 10.60 -5.32
C ASP A 563 29.96 10.98 -4.73
N TRP A 564 30.07 10.99 -3.39
CA TRP A 564 31.30 11.34 -2.68
C TRP A 564 32.41 10.32 -2.91
N VAL A 565 32.13 9.02 -2.81
CA VAL A 565 33.14 7.97 -3.07
C VAL A 565 33.54 7.97 -4.55
N TRP A 566 32.59 8.17 -5.48
CA TRP A 566 32.90 8.25 -6.91
C TRP A 566 33.82 9.43 -7.23
N ASN A 567 33.62 10.58 -6.59
CA ASN A 567 34.51 11.73 -6.74
C ASN A 567 35.95 11.42 -6.27
N LEU A 568 36.09 10.72 -5.14
CA LEU A 568 37.40 10.29 -4.64
C LEU A 568 38.06 9.26 -5.58
N TYR A 569 37.29 8.32 -6.12
CA TYR A 569 37.75 7.38 -7.15
C TYR A 569 38.30 8.12 -8.38
N GLY A 570 37.53 9.07 -8.93
CA GLY A 570 37.92 9.85 -10.10
C GLY A 570 39.20 10.67 -9.93
N ASN A 571 39.47 11.10 -8.71
CA ASN A 571 40.66 11.88 -8.35
C ASN A 571 41.85 11.02 -7.91
N GLY A 572 41.75 9.68 -7.96
CA GLY A 572 42.81 8.77 -7.52
C GLY A 572 43.04 8.78 -6.00
N ARG A 573 42.02 9.18 -5.22
CA ARG A 573 42.05 9.36 -3.76
C ARG A 573 41.08 8.41 -3.05
N LEU A 574 40.84 7.23 -3.63
CA LEU A 574 39.80 6.31 -3.16
C LEU A 574 39.96 5.92 -1.69
N LEU A 575 41.19 5.66 -1.24
CA LEU A 575 41.48 5.28 0.15
C LEU A 575 41.13 6.36 1.19
N ASP A 576 40.99 7.62 0.78
CA ASP A 576 40.53 8.70 1.67
C ASP A 576 39.07 8.50 2.10
N ALA A 577 38.33 7.62 1.41
CA ALA A 577 36.97 7.26 1.79
C ALA A 577 36.91 6.21 2.90
N ALA A 578 38.04 5.58 3.27
CA ALA A 578 38.08 4.58 4.33
C ALA A 578 37.62 5.17 5.68
N ASP A 579 36.95 4.34 6.48
CA ASP A 579 36.51 4.74 7.82
C ASP A 579 37.70 5.20 8.68
N GLU A 580 37.71 6.49 9.02
CA GLU A 580 38.78 7.14 9.79
C GLU A 580 39.08 6.42 11.12
N ARG A 581 38.08 5.73 11.69
CA ARG A 581 38.22 4.96 12.93
C ARG A 581 39.05 3.69 12.78
N LEU A 582 39.28 3.22 11.55
CA LEU A 582 40.21 2.10 11.27
C LEU A 582 41.67 2.57 11.28
N GLY A 583 41.94 3.89 11.22
CA GLY A 583 43.29 4.42 11.11
C GLY A 583 44.03 3.84 9.90
N VAL A 584 45.14 3.13 10.14
CA VAL A 584 45.92 2.43 9.10
C VAL A 584 45.72 0.91 9.14
N GLU A 585 44.78 0.41 9.96
CA GLU A 585 44.57 -1.01 10.22
C GLU A 585 43.57 -1.65 9.24
N PHE A 586 43.88 -1.58 7.95
CA PHE A 586 43.13 -2.26 6.89
C PHE A 586 44.04 -2.73 5.76
N ASP A 587 43.61 -3.76 5.04
CA ASP A 587 44.27 -4.20 3.81
C ASP A 587 43.85 -3.26 2.67
N ALA A 588 44.79 -2.44 2.20
CA ALA A 588 44.52 -1.43 1.16
C ALA A 588 43.97 -2.04 -0.13
N LYS A 589 44.45 -3.22 -0.53
CA LYS A 589 44.00 -3.89 -1.76
C LYS A 589 42.57 -4.38 -1.62
N GLN A 590 42.21 -4.96 -0.47
CA GLN A 590 40.84 -5.35 -0.18
C GLN A 590 39.92 -4.12 -0.07
N MET A 591 40.41 -3.04 0.53
CA MET A 591 39.67 -1.80 0.72
C MET A 591 39.33 -1.13 -0.63
N GLU A 592 40.31 -0.98 -1.50
CA GLU A 592 40.11 -0.51 -2.88
C GLU A 592 39.17 -1.44 -3.66
N CYS A 593 39.39 -2.76 -3.54
CA CYS A 593 38.55 -3.75 -4.19
C CYS A 593 37.07 -3.61 -3.78
N LEU A 594 36.80 -3.54 -2.47
CA LEU A 594 35.44 -3.42 -1.95
C LEU A 594 34.77 -2.12 -2.41
N MET A 595 35.49 -1.00 -2.39
CA MET A 595 34.94 0.29 -2.81
C MET A 595 34.67 0.37 -4.31
N ILE A 596 35.58 -0.12 -5.15
CA ILE A 596 35.36 -0.16 -6.61
C ILE A 596 34.21 -1.11 -6.95
N VAL A 597 34.11 -2.28 -6.29
CA VAL A 597 32.95 -3.16 -6.40
C VAL A 597 31.67 -2.43 -5.97
N GLY A 598 31.72 -1.69 -4.86
CA GLY A 598 30.60 -0.87 -4.38
C GLY A 598 30.12 0.15 -5.41
N LEU A 599 31.04 0.87 -6.05
CA LEU A 599 30.73 1.81 -7.15
C LEU A 599 30.20 1.09 -8.39
N TRP A 600 30.77 -0.05 -8.77
CA TRP A 600 30.32 -0.85 -9.91
C TRP A 600 28.88 -1.36 -9.71
N CYS A 601 28.57 -1.83 -8.51
CA CYS A 601 27.23 -2.22 -8.09
C CYS A 601 26.27 -1.02 -8.04
N ALA A 602 26.73 0.14 -7.56
CA ALA A 602 25.93 1.36 -7.45
C ALA A 602 25.86 2.17 -8.76
N HIS A 603 26.24 1.58 -9.90
CA HIS A 603 26.23 2.26 -11.19
C HIS A 603 24.80 2.78 -11.53
N PRO A 604 24.63 4.03 -12.00
CA PRO A 604 23.32 4.61 -12.27
C PRO A 604 22.52 3.85 -13.34
N ASP A 605 23.19 3.40 -14.41
CA ASP A 605 22.61 2.47 -15.39
C ASP A 605 22.64 1.04 -14.86
N HIS A 606 21.47 0.42 -14.73
CA HIS A 606 21.30 -0.94 -14.23
C HIS A 606 21.91 -2.01 -15.15
N ASN A 607 22.05 -1.75 -16.45
CA ASN A 607 22.64 -2.69 -17.40
C ASN A 607 24.16 -2.81 -17.28
N LEU A 608 24.80 -1.83 -16.64
CA LEU A 608 26.25 -1.81 -16.42
C LEU A 608 26.66 -2.34 -15.05
N ARG A 609 25.67 -2.70 -14.21
CA ARG A 609 25.91 -3.34 -12.91
C ARG A 609 26.32 -4.80 -13.10
N PRO A 610 27.20 -5.34 -12.25
CA PRO A 610 27.58 -6.74 -12.30
C PRO A 610 26.44 -7.65 -11.85
N SER A 611 26.49 -8.92 -12.27
CA SER A 611 25.79 -9.95 -11.50
C SER A 611 26.49 -10.17 -10.16
N ILE A 612 25.75 -10.62 -9.15
CA ILE A 612 26.33 -10.87 -7.83
C ILE A 612 27.40 -11.98 -7.85
N ARG A 613 27.34 -12.91 -8.82
CA ARG A 613 28.42 -13.87 -9.07
C ARG A 613 29.71 -13.19 -9.49
N GLN A 614 29.64 -12.21 -10.40
CA GLN A 614 30.81 -11.45 -10.83
C GLN A 614 31.41 -10.66 -9.66
N VAL A 615 30.55 -10.08 -8.82
CA VAL A 615 30.98 -9.41 -7.58
C VAL A 615 31.81 -10.32 -6.69
N ILE A 616 31.35 -11.56 -6.44
CA ILE A 616 32.08 -12.53 -5.61
C ILE A 616 33.44 -12.87 -6.20
N LEU A 617 33.51 -13.11 -7.53
CA LEU A 617 34.78 -13.41 -8.20
C LEU A 617 35.79 -12.27 -8.03
N VAL A 618 35.34 -11.02 -8.14
CA VAL A 618 36.22 -9.85 -7.94
C VAL A 618 36.63 -9.70 -6.47
N LEU A 619 35.71 -9.89 -5.51
CA LEU A 619 36.01 -9.85 -4.07
C LEU A 619 36.97 -10.97 -3.63
N HIS A 620 37.04 -12.10 -4.35
CA HIS A 620 38.03 -13.14 -4.10
C HIS A 620 39.32 -12.96 -4.91
N PHE A 621 39.44 -11.89 -5.69
CA PHE A 621 40.55 -11.64 -6.64
C PHE A 621 40.72 -12.75 -7.69
N GLU A 622 39.62 -13.43 -8.03
CA GLU A 622 39.55 -14.48 -9.07
C GLU A 622 39.18 -13.90 -10.45
N ALA A 623 38.75 -12.63 -10.50
CA ALA A 623 38.50 -11.86 -11.71
C ALA A 623 39.16 -10.48 -11.64
N ALA A 624 39.38 -9.87 -12.81
CA ALA A 624 39.95 -8.52 -12.89
C ALA A 624 38.99 -7.47 -12.31
N MET A 625 39.56 -6.42 -11.72
CA MET A 625 38.81 -5.26 -11.25
C MET A 625 38.07 -4.58 -12.43
N PRO A 626 36.82 -4.13 -12.24
CA PRO A 626 36.10 -3.41 -13.29
C PRO A 626 36.77 -2.05 -13.54
N ASN A 627 36.81 -1.63 -14.80
CA ASN A 627 37.25 -0.29 -15.16
C ASN A 627 36.05 0.66 -15.17
N LEU A 628 35.96 1.53 -14.15
CA LEU A 628 34.87 2.50 -14.01
C LEU A 628 35.28 3.88 -14.54
N PRO A 629 34.34 4.66 -15.10
CA PRO A 629 34.62 6.03 -15.53
C PRO A 629 35.01 6.91 -14.34
N SER A 630 35.96 7.83 -14.54
CA SER A 630 36.44 8.74 -13.49
C SER A 630 35.35 9.64 -12.92
N ASN A 631 34.35 10.00 -13.72
CA ASN A 631 33.19 10.76 -13.27
C ASN A 631 31.95 9.85 -13.22
N MET A 632 31.10 10.06 -12.22
CA MET A 632 29.85 9.31 -12.12
C MET A 632 28.96 9.64 -13.33
N PRO A 633 28.48 8.64 -14.09
CA PRO A 633 27.57 8.88 -15.19
C PRO A 633 26.24 9.48 -14.71
N VAL A 634 25.60 10.30 -15.55
CA VAL A 634 24.25 10.77 -15.28
C VAL A 634 23.26 9.66 -15.63
N ALA A 635 22.27 9.41 -14.79
CA ALA A 635 21.23 8.42 -15.06
C ALA A 635 20.40 8.84 -16.29
N SER A 636 20.67 8.21 -17.44
CA SER A 636 19.92 8.42 -18.68
C SER A 636 18.70 7.48 -18.71
N TYR A 637 17.53 7.96 -18.31
CA TYR A 637 16.28 7.22 -18.47
C TYR A 637 15.70 7.45 -19.88
N THR A 638 16.40 7.00 -20.93
CA THR A 638 15.80 6.97 -22.26
C THR A 638 14.91 5.73 -22.35
N GLY A 639 13.61 5.95 -22.58
CA GLY A 639 12.63 4.88 -22.77
C GLY A 639 13.07 3.92 -23.87
N SER A 640 12.83 2.63 -23.62
CA SER A 640 12.87 1.52 -24.57
C SER A 640 12.56 1.99 -26.01
N SER A 641 13.59 2.10 -26.84
CA SER A 641 13.41 2.18 -28.28
C SER A 641 12.80 0.85 -28.75
N SER A 642 11.65 0.95 -29.41
CA SER A 642 11.07 -0.14 -30.19
C SER A 642 12.12 -0.71 -31.16
N PRO A 643 12.14 -2.03 -31.40
CA PRO A 643 13.10 -2.63 -32.33
C PRO A 643 12.88 -2.06 -33.73
N PRO A 644 13.95 -1.85 -34.52
CA PRO A 644 13.81 -1.27 -35.85
C PRO A 644 12.97 -2.20 -36.73
N HIS A 645 11.92 -1.64 -37.31
CA HIS A 645 11.15 -2.27 -38.36
C HIS A 645 12.07 -2.82 -39.45
N SER A 646 11.84 -4.08 -39.82
CA SER A 646 12.43 -4.74 -40.97
C SER A 646 12.25 -3.90 -42.24
N SER A 647 13.34 -3.37 -42.78
CA SER A 647 13.37 -2.88 -44.16
C SER A 647 13.48 -4.08 -45.10
N GLN A 648 12.50 -4.23 -46.00
CA GLN A 648 12.60 -5.13 -47.15
C GLN A 648 13.79 -4.75 -48.05
N PRO A 649 14.39 -5.73 -48.76
CA PRO A 649 15.58 -5.49 -49.57
C PRO A 649 15.22 -4.82 -50.90
N SER A 650 15.84 -3.69 -51.18
CA SER A 650 15.82 -3.07 -52.52
C SER A 650 16.76 -3.84 -53.45
N ILE A 651 16.19 -4.38 -54.52
CA ILE A 651 16.90 -5.03 -55.62
C ILE A 651 17.61 -3.93 -56.43
N THR A 652 18.94 -4.00 -56.53
CA THR A 652 19.71 -3.19 -57.49
C THR A 652 20.31 -4.11 -58.54
N THR A 653 19.78 -4.02 -59.75
CA THR A 653 20.25 -4.69 -60.97
C THR A 653 21.54 -4.02 -61.45
N SER A 654 22.63 -4.77 -61.56
CA SER A 654 23.83 -4.36 -62.30
C SER A 654 23.90 -5.11 -63.63
N SER A 655 23.60 -4.44 -64.74
CA SER A 655 23.82 -4.95 -66.10
C SER A 655 25.25 -4.66 -66.55
N ILE A 656 25.98 -5.72 -66.85
CA ILE A 656 27.29 -5.71 -67.54
C ILE A 656 27.04 -5.40 -69.02
N ALA A 657 27.78 -4.43 -69.58
CA ALA A 657 27.80 -4.15 -71.00
C ALA A 657 29.17 -4.53 -71.62
N LEU A 658 29.13 -5.61 -72.41
CA LEU A 658 29.93 -5.85 -73.61
C LEU A 658 28.92 -5.77 -74.77
N GLY A 659 29.10 -5.04 -75.85
CA GLY A 659 30.16 -4.11 -76.22
C GLY A 659 29.87 -3.50 -77.60
N ARG A 660 30.44 -2.31 -77.84
CA ARG A 660 31.22 -1.90 -79.03
C ARG A 660 31.58 -0.44 -78.89
#